data_AF-A0A8A2VJT4-F1
#
_entry.id   AF-A0A8A2VJT4-F1
#
_cell.length_a   1.000
_cell.length_b   1.000
_cell.length_c   1.000
_cell.angle_alpha   90.00
_cell.angle_beta   90.00
_cell.angle_gamma   90.00
#
_symmetry.space_group_name_H-M   'P 1'
#
loop_
_entity.id
_entity.type
_entity.pdbx_description
1 polymer ?
#
loop_
_entity_poly.entity_id
_entity_poly.type
_entity_poly.pdbx_seq_one_letter_code
_entity_poly.pdbx_strand_id
1 'polypeptide(L)'
;MSEHQSNDTGRHPTSAAGRRLDASQSSFDIRDPIEPIDGHHDTDHFALLYEDRDEQFAAVVPFIREGLERGERCVYVADDNTVDEVLEAMRARGIDVDAALESGALSVHTEDETYRRTGEFDREAMLAFWEETLADATADGFEGVRAAAEMTWALEGDDAHFEQVCEYEELLNPLYDGEEYTVCCQYNRNRFPADVLHDVLKTHPFLVYDDTTVCQNFYYTPPEEYFGPDRPSRELDRKLATVVDRTQTQTTIETREQYQRELYETIADSNSSFGEKIEELLRLGRERLGLEIGYFTKTNDDDTFEIVEAVGGHEIIEPGVTDSLRETYCEKLLASPGTISVRNAAERGWTDDPAYERFGLDAYFGTTVHVGGEEYGTLCFAAETPREERFSSAERTFLEMMAKWVEYELERQRRERFLRESYRITADPDRDFDEKLEQLLELGREQFGLEMGGLNHLPSWGGEFRLEKGVGLGVGPEEELWSNPGYGHFCRRTVETEDPVAMADVRGTDWQDDQIYREFGLTSYLGTRVMNGSKPYGTFWFGSTEPRDRPFSETERTFIELMGQWVSYELERERREQYQRTLSRIAADPNRSFEEKLDDIFELGRERFDLEIGGLAQIDPTADSFEVEATKGDHDQLVPGAEVPLSETYCRTTVGDETVTDVTDPERSGFGNTLAYEAFGVETYLGTRIELDNEPDRTLFFVSTDSRGREFTDAERTFHHLMAQWVKFELDRKQRERALEESNERLEQFAYAASHDLQEPLRMVTSYLQLLEQRYADAFDEDGEEFLEFAVDGAERMRDMIDGLLEYSRIETRGDPFEPVELDTVLDDVLADLQLQIDETDAEIAAAELPRVTGDASQLRQVFQNLLNNAIQYSGDEPPRVHVYANRRGREWVISVRDDGIGIDPEDQDRVFTVFDRLHSRDEYEGTGIGLALCQRIVERHGGDIWVDSEPGEGSTFSFTLPAQRDR
;
A
#
# COMPACT_ATOMS: atom_id res chain seq x y z
N MET A 1 -14.80 4.19 -28.67
CA MET A 1 -15.08 2.94 -29.41
C MET A 1 -14.57 1.77 -28.57
N SER A 2 -15.44 1.18 -27.78
CA SER A 2 -15.57 -0.26 -27.52
C SER A 2 -16.56 -0.40 -26.37
N GLU A 3 -17.59 -1.19 -26.58
CA GLU A 3 -18.73 -1.40 -25.70
C GLU A 3 -18.32 -2.17 -24.42
N HIS A 4 -18.87 -1.77 -23.29
CA HIS A 4 -18.93 -2.61 -22.08
C HIS A 4 -20.38 -2.73 -21.64
N GLN A 5 -20.90 -3.94 -21.81
CA GLN A 5 -22.19 -4.40 -21.32
C GLN A 5 -22.08 -4.60 -19.80
N SER A 6 -22.87 -3.86 -19.02
CA SER A 6 -23.13 -4.16 -17.62
C SER A 6 -24.42 -4.99 -17.52
N ASN A 7 -24.28 -6.23 -17.05
CA ASN A 7 -25.37 -7.03 -16.52
C ASN A 7 -25.90 -6.38 -15.24
N ASP A 8 -27.17 -6.01 -15.22
CA ASP A 8 -27.91 -5.74 -13.99
C ASP A 8 -29.19 -6.60 -13.99
N THR A 9 -29.17 -7.67 -13.19
CA THR A 9 -30.28 -8.58 -12.97
C THR A 9 -30.68 -8.48 -11.50
N GLY A 10 -31.81 -7.81 -11.24
CA GLY A 10 -32.37 -7.69 -9.89
C GLY A 10 -33.72 -6.97 -9.84
N ARG A 11 -34.67 -7.35 -10.71
CA ARG A 11 -36.08 -6.91 -10.59
C ARG A 11 -36.76 -7.63 -9.42
N HIS A 12 -37.06 -6.90 -8.35
CA HIS A 12 -38.17 -7.25 -7.45
C HIS A 12 -39.51 -6.92 -8.14
N PRO A 13 -40.56 -7.75 -7.98
CA PRO A 13 -41.86 -7.49 -8.58
C PRO A 13 -42.59 -6.44 -7.73
N THR A 14 -42.82 -5.27 -8.31
CA THR A 14 -43.79 -4.28 -7.80
C THR A 14 -45.18 -4.90 -7.81
N SER A 15 -45.82 -4.95 -6.65
CA SER A 15 -47.22 -5.31 -6.44
C SER A 15 -48.14 -4.36 -7.23
N ALA A 16 -49.26 -4.91 -7.68
CA ALA A 16 -50.28 -4.22 -8.46
C ALA A 16 -51.18 -3.33 -7.58
N ALA A 17 -50.61 -2.31 -6.94
CA ALA A 17 -51.34 -1.27 -6.19
C ALA A 17 -50.96 0.11 -6.74
N GLY A 18 -51.38 0.39 -7.98
CA GLY A 18 -50.97 1.59 -8.70
C GLY A 18 -51.82 1.85 -9.92
N ARG A 19 -53.14 1.95 -9.73
CA ARG A 19 -54.06 2.49 -10.75
C ARG A 19 -55.21 3.27 -10.10
N ARG A 20 -54.92 4.44 -9.53
CA ARG A 20 -55.87 5.56 -9.52
C ARG A 20 -55.09 6.86 -9.75
N LEU A 21 -55.65 7.71 -10.63
CA LEU A 21 -55.13 9.00 -11.15
C LEU A 21 -54.16 8.91 -12.35
N ASP A 22 -54.70 8.56 -13.52
CA ASP A 22 -54.14 8.98 -14.81
C ASP A 22 -55.21 9.79 -15.56
N ALA A 23 -55.48 11.00 -15.05
CA ALA A 23 -56.25 12.01 -15.76
C ALA A 23 -55.85 13.42 -15.31
N SER A 24 -55.12 14.10 -16.20
CA SER A 24 -54.82 15.54 -16.25
C SER A 24 -53.79 16.12 -15.29
N GLN A 25 -52.64 16.44 -15.89
CA GLN A 25 -51.69 17.47 -15.50
C GLN A 25 -52.40 18.82 -15.30
N SER A 26 -52.70 19.17 -14.05
CA SER A 26 -52.71 20.56 -13.57
C SER A 26 -52.30 20.55 -12.11
N SER A 27 -51.21 21.25 -11.80
CA SER A 27 -50.51 21.29 -10.52
C SER A 27 -51.41 21.62 -9.33
N PHE A 28 -51.62 20.66 -8.44
CA PHE A 28 -51.81 20.86 -7.00
C PHE A 28 -51.35 19.56 -6.34
N ASP A 29 -50.07 19.51 -5.94
CA ASP A 29 -49.52 18.40 -5.17
C ASP A 29 -50.06 18.53 -3.74
N ILE A 30 -51.12 17.77 -3.44
CA ILE A 30 -51.75 17.74 -2.12
C ILE A 30 -51.17 16.53 -1.38
N ARG A 31 -50.29 16.78 -0.41
CA ARG A 31 -49.83 15.78 0.56
C ARG A 31 -50.09 16.34 1.95
N ASP A 32 -51.31 16.15 2.43
CA ASP A 32 -51.70 16.41 3.82
C ASP A 32 -51.46 15.15 4.69
N PRO A 33 -51.46 15.24 6.03
CA PRO A 33 -51.17 14.11 6.92
C PRO A 33 -52.19 12.99 6.73
N ILE A 34 -51.68 11.78 6.49
CA ILE A 34 -52.44 10.55 6.29
C ILE A 34 -52.50 9.86 7.65
N GLU A 35 -53.69 9.75 8.25
CA GLU A 35 -53.90 9.02 9.51
C GLU A 35 -54.62 7.68 9.26
N PRO A 36 -54.22 6.60 9.94
CA PRO A 36 -54.88 5.30 9.85
C PRO A 36 -56.27 5.33 10.52
N ILE A 37 -57.21 4.53 10.00
CA ILE A 37 -58.61 4.48 10.48
C ILE A 37 -58.76 4.13 11.96
N ASP A 38 -57.76 3.45 12.54
CA ASP A 38 -57.75 2.92 13.92
C ASP A 38 -57.43 3.99 15.00
N GLY A 39 -57.51 5.28 14.67
CA GLY A 39 -56.97 6.39 15.49
C GLY A 39 -57.96 7.43 16.04
N HIS A 40 -59.27 7.34 15.73
CA HIS A 40 -60.24 8.41 16.01
C HIS A 40 -61.15 8.18 17.25
N HIS A 41 -61.66 9.27 17.84
CA HIS A 41 -62.52 9.30 19.04
C HIS A 41 -63.65 10.36 18.90
N ASP A 42 -64.84 10.02 19.41
CA ASP A 42 -66.11 10.78 19.59
C ASP A 42 -67.02 11.01 18.35
N THR A 43 -68.14 10.28 18.29
CA THR A 43 -69.33 10.53 17.41
C THR A 43 -69.08 10.72 15.90
N ASP A 44 -68.21 9.89 15.31
CA ASP A 44 -67.80 10.06 13.90
C ASP A 44 -68.68 9.30 12.89
N HIS A 45 -69.00 10.00 11.78
CA HIS A 45 -69.77 9.48 10.65
C HIS A 45 -68.89 9.43 9.38
N PHE A 46 -68.57 8.23 8.92
CA PHE A 46 -67.65 7.94 7.82
C PHE A 46 -68.41 7.55 6.54
N ALA A 47 -67.93 8.04 5.39
CA ALA A 47 -68.30 7.48 4.09
C ALA A 47 -67.15 6.66 3.50
N LEU A 48 -67.39 5.39 3.23
CA LEU A 48 -66.51 4.49 2.49
C LEU A 48 -66.94 4.45 1.02
N LEU A 49 -66.07 4.91 0.12
CA LEU A 49 -66.27 4.83 -1.33
C LEU A 49 -65.42 3.71 -1.91
N TYR A 50 -66.04 2.61 -2.36
CA TYR A 50 -65.32 1.42 -2.86
C TYR A 50 -65.73 1.06 -4.30
N GLU A 51 -64.84 0.42 -5.06
CA GLU A 51 -65.12 -0.06 -6.42
C GLU A 51 -65.40 -1.57 -6.46
N ASP A 52 -64.78 -2.35 -5.56
CA ASP A 52 -64.96 -3.80 -5.46
C ASP A 52 -65.02 -4.31 -4.01
N ARG A 53 -65.42 -5.58 -3.85
CA ARG A 53 -65.65 -6.20 -2.54
C ARG A 53 -64.37 -6.38 -1.72
N ASP A 54 -63.22 -6.55 -2.36
CA ASP A 54 -61.96 -6.72 -1.63
C ASP A 54 -61.55 -5.40 -0.97
N GLU A 55 -61.70 -4.29 -1.68
CA GLU A 55 -61.53 -2.91 -1.17
C GLU A 55 -62.54 -2.61 -0.04
N GLN A 56 -63.82 -2.95 -0.24
CA GLN A 56 -64.88 -2.80 0.77
C GLN A 56 -64.51 -3.49 2.10
N PHE A 57 -64.16 -4.78 2.04
CA PHE A 57 -63.84 -5.57 3.22
C PHE A 57 -62.45 -5.29 3.80
N ALA A 58 -61.51 -4.76 3.01
CA ALA A 58 -60.22 -4.29 3.51
C ALA A 58 -60.38 -3.12 4.48
N ALA A 59 -61.34 -2.21 4.23
CA ALA A 59 -61.60 -1.05 5.08
C ALA A 59 -62.59 -1.33 6.22
N VAL A 60 -63.72 -2.01 5.94
CA VAL A 60 -64.81 -2.13 6.94
C VAL A 60 -64.53 -3.20 8.02
N VAL A 61 -63.74 -4.24 7.72
CA VAL A 61 -63.47 -5.30 8.70
C VAL A 61 -62.53 -4.83 9.82
N PRO A 62 -61.43 -4.10 9.58
CA PRO A 62 -60.66 -3.44 10.64
C PRO A 62 -61.51 -2.51 11.50
N PHE A 63 -62.37 -1.70 10.87
CA PHE A 63 -63.30 -0.81 11.57
C PHE A 63 -64.22 -1.57 12.56
N ILE A 64 -64.77 -2.72 12.17
CA ILE A 64 -65.58 -3.57 13.07
C ILE A 64 -64.71 -4.23 14.15
N ARG A 65 -63.50 -4.67 13.82
CA ARG A 65 -62.59 -5.27 14.81
C ARG A 65 -62.26 -4.31 15.94
N GLU A 66 -61.97 -3.06 15.61
CA GLU A 66 -61.66 -2.04 16.60
C GLU A 66 -62.81 -1.85 17.59
N GLY A 67 -64.06 -1.78 17.12
CA GLY A 67 -65.23 -1.69 18.00
C GLY A 67 -65.33 -2.89 18.95
N LEU A 68 -65.09 -4.10 18.45
CA LEU A 68 -65.07 -5.31 19.29
C LEU A 68 -63.95 -5.28 20.35
N GLU A 69 -62.76 -4.77 19.99
CA GLU A 69 -61.63 -4.62 20.92
C GLU A 69 -61.87 -3.54 21.98
N ARG A 70 -62.65 -2.50 21.64
CA ARG A 70 -63.06 -1.42 22.54
C ARG A 70 -64.29 -1.76 23.39
N GLY A 71 -64.92 -2.93 23.20
CA GLY A 71 -66.11 -3.32 23.96
C GLY A 71 -67.38 -2.60 23.54
N GLU A 72 -67.45 -2.16 22.28
CA GLU A 72 -68.64 -1.59 21.64
C GLU A 72 -69.51 -2.69 21.02
N ARG A 73 -70.81 -2.46 20.89
CA ARG A 73 -71.71 -3.33 20.13
C ARG A 73 -71.60 -3.03 18.63
N CYS A 74 -71.07 -3.97 17.87
CA CYS A 74 -70.89 -3.85 16.43
C CYS A 74 -72.13 -4.32 15.67
N VAL A 75 -72.62 -3.50 14.74
CA VAL A 75 -73.80 -3.80 13.93
C VAL A 75 -73.45 -3.66 12.46
N TYR A 76 -73.75 -4.69 11.66
CA TYR A 76 -73.58 -4.65 10.21
C TYR A 76 -74.94 -4.78 9.51
N VAL A 77 -75.26 -3.83 8.64
CA VAL A 77 -76.44 -3.89 7.77
C VAL A 77 -75.97 -4.21 6.35
N ALA A 78 -76.24 -5.44 5.91
CA ALA A 78 -75.84 -5.97 4.62
C ALA A 78 -76.97 -5.80 3.60
N ASP A 79 -76.62 -5.54 2.34
CA ASP A 79 -77.57 -5.30 1.24
C ASP A 79 -77.00 -5.75 -0.13
N ASP A 80 -75.81 -5.26 -0.52
CA ASP A 80 -75.09 -5.73 -1.73
C ASP A 80 -74.37 -7.08 -1.49
N ASN A 81 -74.11 -7.39 -0.22
CA ASN A 81 -73.58 -8.68 0.23
C ASN A 81 -74.62 -9.42 1.08
N THR A 82 -74.58 -10.76 1.04
CA THR A 82 -75.37 -11.59 1.93
C THR A 82 -74.75 -11.66 3.33
N VAL A 83 -75.57 -11.95 4.35
CA VAL A 83 -75.09 -12.13 5.74
C VAL A 83 -73.95 -13.15 5.83
N ASP A 84 -74.05 -14.28 5.12
CA ASP A 84 -73.01 -15.31 5.11
C ASP A 84 -71.69 -14.80 4.49
N GLU A 85 -71.75 -14.02 3.40
CA GLU A 85 -70.57 -13.43 2.75
C GLU A 85 -69.85 -12.43 3.67
N VAL A 86 -70.60 -11.59 4.39
CA VAL A 86 -70.04 -10.62 5.35
C VAL A 86 -69.36 -11.35 6.51
N LEU A 87 -70.03 -12.36 7.09
CA LEU A 87 -69.47 -13.15 8.19
C LEU A 87 -68.24 -13.95 7.75
N GLU A 88 -68.22 -14.50 6.54
CA GLU A 88 -67.06 -15.19 5.99
C GLU A 88 -65.88 -14.22 5.77
N ALA A 89 -66.14 -13.01 5.26
CA ALA A 89 -65.13 -11.98 5.09
C ALA A 89 -64.51 -11.52 6.42
N MET A 90 -65.33 -11.38 7.47
CA MET A 90 -64.87 -11.06 8.83
C MET A 90 -63.98 -12.18 9.41
N ARG A 91 -64.39 -13.45 9.26
CA ARG A 91 -63.59 -14.62 9.69
C ARG A 91 -62.25 -14.69 8.94
N ALA A 92 -62.29 -14.53 7.62
CA ALA A 92 -61.09 -14.61 6.77
C ALA A 92 -60.03 -13.55 7.13
N ARG A 93 -60.48 -12.40 7.66
CA ARG A 93 -59.60 -11.30 8.07
C ARG A 93 -59.26 -11.32 9.56
N GLY A 94 -59.73 -12.30 10.35
CA GLY A 94 -59.24 -12.57 11.71
C GLY A 94 -60.15 -12.13 12.86
N ILE A 95 -61.44 -11.84 12.61
CA ILE A 95 -62.43 -11.64 13.67
C ILE A 95 -62.99 -13.00 14.13
N ASP A 96 -63.06 -13.24 15.44
CA ASP A 96 -63.74 -14.39 16.03
C ASP A 96 -65.26 -14.16 16.04
N VAL A 97 -65.87 -14.37 14.87
CA VAL A 97 -67.29 -14.12 14.62
C VAL A 97 -68.20 -14.94 15.51
N ASP A 98 -67.84 -16.19 15.82
CA ASP A 98 -68.71 -17.07 16.60
C ASP A 98 -68.79 -16.58 18.06
N ALA A 99 -67.66 -16.18 18.65
CA ALA A 99 -67.62 -15.57 19.98
C ALA A 99 -68.34 -14.20 20.02
N ALA A 100 -68.19 -13.39 18.97
CA ALA A 100 -68.81 -12.07 18.89
C ALA A 100 -70.35 -12.15 18.76
N LEU A 101 -70.88 -13.12 17.99
CA LEU A 101 -72.32 -13.37 17.88
C LEU A 101 -72.89 -13.97 19.18
N GLU A 102 -72.21 -14.91 19.83
CA GLU A 102 -72.67 -15.54 21.07
C GLU A 102 -72.73 -14.56 22.24
N SER A 103 -71.80 -13.60 22.30
CA SER A 103 -71.76 -12.55 23.33
C SER A 103 -72.72 -11.40 23.08
N GLY A 104 -73.35 -11.32 21.90
CA GLY A 104 -74.17 -10.20 21.48
C GLY A 104 -73.38 -8.96 21.04
N ALA A 105 -72.04 -9.04 21.03
CA ALA A 105 -71.15 -7.96 20.63
C ALA A 105 -71.17 -7.68 19.12
N LEU A 106 -71.58 -8.65 18.30
CA LEU A 106 -71.81 -8.47 16.87
C LEU A 106 -73.24 -8.85 16.51
N SER A 107 -73.92 -8.04 15.69
CA SER A 107 -75.15 -8.44 14.99
C SER A 107 -75.07 -8.06 13.51
N VAL A 108 -75.57 -8.93 12.64
CA VAL A 108 -75.63 -8.70 11.19
C VAL A 108 -77.08 -8.85 10.75
N HIS A 109 -77.58 -7.83 10.07
CA HIS A 109 -78.96 -7.71 9.61
C HIS A 109 -78.99 -7.47 8.11
N THR A 110 -80.09 -7.84 7.45
CA THR A 110 -80.36 -7.35 6.08
C THR A 110 -81.16 -6.05 6.11
N GLU A 111 -81.13 -5.28 5.03
CA GLU A 111 -81.94 -4.08 4.83
C GLU A 111 -83.45 -4.33 5.05
N ASP A 112 -83.96 -5.48 4.62
CA ASP A 112 -85.35 -5.91 4.82
C ASP A 112 -85.71 -6.14 6.31
N GLU A 113 -84.74 -6.49 7.16
CA GLU A 113 -84.95 -6.71 8.60
C GLU A 113 -84.95 -5.39 9.40
N THR A 114 -84.40 -4.32 8.81
CA THR A 114 -84.20 -3.01 9.44
C THR A 114 -85.31 -2.02 9.04
N TYR A 115 -84.99 -1.02 8.21
CA TYR A 115 -85.83 0.12 7.85
C TYR A 115 -86.49 0.00 6.48
N ARG A 116 -86.42 -1.17 5.83
CA ARG A 116 -87.15 -1.49 4.58
C ARG A 116 -88.13 -2.67 4.72
N ARG A 117 -88.63 -2.97 5.92
CA ARG A 117 -89.57 -4.09 6.19
C ARG A 117 -90.81 -4.14 5.28
N THR A 118 -91.20 -3.01 4.68
CA THR A 118 -92.36 -2.87 3.79
C THR A 118 -92.00 -2.87 2.29
N GLY A 119 -90.72 -2.99 1.94
CA GLY A 119 -90.17 -2.87 0.58
C GLY A 119 -89.79 -1.44 0.19
N GLU A 120 -90.21 -0.43 0.96
CA GLU A 120 -89.85 0.98 0.80
C GLU A 120 -89.14 1.49 2.06
N PHE A 121 -88.33 2.54 1.94
CA PHE A 121 -87.63 3.16 3.06
C PHE A 121 -88.63 3.83 4.03
N ASP A 122 -88.58 3.45 5.31
CA ASP A 122 -89.44 3.99 6.36
C ASP A 122 -88.61 4.74 7.44
N ARG A 123 -88.81 6.06 7.48
CA ARG A 123 -88.16 7.00 8.40
C ARG A 123 -88.39 6.67 9.88
N GLU A 124 -89.62 6.31 10.27
CA GLU A 124 -89.93 6.01 11.67
C GLU A 124 -89.33 4.65 12.07
N ALA A 125 -89.32 3.69 11.14
CA ALA A 125 -88.71 2.38 11.37
C ALA A 125 -87.18 2.47 11.54
N MET A 126 -86.52 3.34 10.78
CA MET A 126 -85.08 3.59 10.87
C MET A 126 -84.67 4.19 12.23
N LEU A 127 -85.34 5.24 12.66
CA LEU A 127 -85.09 5.84 13.97
C LEU A 127 -85.33 4.84 15.09
N ALA A 128 -86.45 4.10 15.04
CA ALA A 128 -86.77 3.08 16.02
C ALA A 128 -85.72 1.96 16.08
N PHE A 129 -85.22 1.51 14.93
CA PHE A 129 -84.17 0.48 14.87
C PHE A 129 -82.88 0.93 15.54
N TRP A 130 -82.39 2.13 15.23
CA TRP A 130 -81.15 2.64 15.82
C TRP A 130 -81.31 2.95 17.31
N GLU A 131 -82.42 3.59 17.73
CA GLU A 131 -82.73 3.87 19.14
C GLU A 131 -82.84 2.58 19.97
N GLU A 132 -83.51 1.54 19.47
CA GLU A 132 -83.61 0.23 20.13
C GLU A 132 -82.23 -0.43 20.24
N THR A 133 -81.42 -0.36 19.19
CA THR A 133 -80.07 -0.94 19.16
C THR A 133 -79.15 -0.34 20.23
N LEU A 134 -79.15 0.99 20.40
CA LEU A 134 -78.36 1.64 21.45
C LEU A 134 -78.93 1.40 22.84
N ALA A 135 -80.25 1.41 22.99
CA ALA A 135 -80.89 1.08 24.27
C ALA A 135 -80.52 -0.34 24.73
N ASP A 136 -80.53 -1.31 23.82
CA ASP A 136 -80.12 -2.68 24.10
C ASP A 136 -78.61 -2.79 24.38
N ALA A 137 -77.76 -2.13 23.56
CA ALA A 137 -76.30 -2.12 23.78
C ALA A 137 -75.94 -1.57 25.17
N THR A 138 -76.59 -0.48 25.58
CA THR A 138 -76.40 0.14 26.89
C THR A 138 -76.91 -0.77 28.01
N ALA A 139 -78.06 -1.44 27.82
CA ALA A 139 -78.61 -2.37 28.79
C ALA A 139 -77.73 -3.61 29.00
N ASP A 140 -77.07 -4.07 27.94
CA ASP A 140 -76.14 -5.20 27.94
C ASP A 140 -74.72 -4.82 28.40
N GLY A 141 -74.45 -3.52 28.60
CA GLY A 141 -73.23 -3.00 29.21
C GLY A 141 -72.07 -2.73 28.25
N PHE A 142 -72.35 -2.52 26.96
CA PHE A 142 -71.36 -2.10 25.97
C PHE A 142 -71.06 -0.59 26.06
N GLU A 143 -69.87 -0.17 25.64
CA GLU A 143 -69.40 1.24 25.71
C GLU A 143 -69.93 2.14 24.58
N GLY A 144 -70.76 1.60 23.69
CA GLY A 144 -71.32 2.33 22.55
C GLY A 144 -71.76 1.40 21.42
N VAL A 145 -72.17 1.97 20.28
CA VAL A 145 -72.58 1.24 19.08
C VAL A 145 -71.71 1.63 17.88
N ARG A 146 -71.10 0.63 17.24
CA ARG A 146 -70.35 0.80 15.99
C ARG A 146 -71.09 0.15 14.83
N ALA A 147 -71.54 0.94 13.87
CA ALA A 147 -72.35 0.45 12.77
C ALA A 147 -71.65 0.54 11.41
N ALA A 148 -71.80 -0.48 10.58
CA ALA A 148 -71.44 -0.44 9.17
C ALA A 148 -72.67 -0.76 8.33
N ALA A 149 -73.06 0.14 7.43
CA ALA A 149 -74.27 -0.01 6.62
C ALA A 149 -73.95 0.10 5.14
N GLU A 150 -74.35 -0.92 4.38
CA GLU A 150 -74.33 -0.88 2.92
C GLU A 150 -75.48 -0.01 2.41
N MET A 151 -75.16 0.93 1.51
CA MET A 151 -76.11 1.97 1.09
C MET A 151 -76.82 1.65 -0.23
N THR A 152 -76.47 0.53 -0.88
CA THR A 152 -76.90 0.18 -2.25
C THR A 152 -78.43 0.10 -2.41
N TRP A 153 -79.18 -0.12 -1.33
CA TRP A 153 -80.64 -0.11 -1.25
C TRP A 153 -81.24 1.22 -1.69
N ALA A 154 -80.50 2.32 -1.58
CA ALA A 154 -80.93 3.64 -2.02
C ALA A 154 -81.00 3.78 -3.56
N LEU A 155 -80.62 2.74 -4.32
CA LEU A 155 -80.75 2.67 -5.77
C LEU A 155 -82.08 2.02 -6.23
N GLU A 156 -82.90 1.49 -5.33
CA GLU A 156 -84.14 0.78 -5.68
C GLU A 156 -85.39 1.69 -5.62
N GLY A 157 -85.95 2.02 -6.80
CA GLY A 157 -87.20 2.79 -6.95
C GLY A 157 -87.16 3.76 -8.14
N ASP A 158 -88.30 4.07 -8.76
CA ASP A 158 -88.37 4.91 -9.98
C ASP A 158 -88.06 6.42 -9.76
N ASP A 159 -87.94 6.88 -8.50
CA ASP A 159 -87.61 8.28 -8.12
C ASP A 159 -86.49 8.36 -7.03
N ALA A 160 -85.80 7.25 -6.75
CA ALA A 160 -84.86 7.14 -5.63
C ALA A 160 -83.41 7.44 -6.06
N HIS A 161 -82.97 8.70 -6.01
CA HIS A 161 -81.53 8.98 -6.18
C HIS A 161 -80.93 10.04 -5.24
N PHE A 162 -81.67 11.07 -4.80
CA PHE A 162 -81.09 12.14 -3.97
C PHE A 162 -81.86 12.37 -2.67
N GLU A 163 -83.19 12.48 -2.73
CA GLU A 163 -84.02 12.87 -1.59
C GLU A 163 -84.00 11.81 -0.48
N GLN A 164 -83.98 10.51 -0.81
CA GLN A 164 -83.97 9.42 0.17
C GLN A 164 -82.61 9.22 0.87
N VAL A 165 -81.49 9.41 0.16
CA VAL A 165 -80.13 9.36 0.77
C VAL A 165 -79.93 10.57 1.68
N CYS A 166 -80.32 11.76 1.23
CA CYS A 166 -80.28 12.95 2.06
C CYS A 166 -81.24 12.85 3.26
N GLU A 167 -82.44 12.29 3.11
CA GLU A 167 -83.36 12.05 4.23
C GLU A 167 -82.80 11.05 5.24
N TYR A 168 -82.15 9.97 4.77
CA TYR A 168 -81.44 9.00 5.61
C TYR A 168 -80.29 9.65 6.39
N GLU A 169 -79.47 10.46 5.73
CA GLU A 169 -78.33 11.16 6.34
C GLU A 169 -78.79 12.29 7.28
N GLU A 170 -79.87 13.02 6.93
CA GLU A 170 -80.50 14.05 7.77
C GLU A 170 -81.10 13.45 9.06
N LEU A 171 -81.48 12.17 9.03
CA LEU A 171 -82.04 11.44 10.15
C LEU A 171 -80.99 10.85 11.10
N LEU A 172 -79.81 10.50 10.58
CA LEU A 172 -78.72 9.94 11.36
C LEU A 172 -77.99 11.01 12.17
N ASN A 173 -77.75 12.18 11.58
CA ASN A 173 -76.96 13.23 12.22
C ASN A 173 -77.53 13.74 13.58
N PRO A 174 -78.87 13.90 13.79
CA PRO A 174 -79.45 14.25 15.09
C PRO A 174 -79.39 13.15 16.14
N LEU A 175 -79.23 11.88 15.75
CA LEU A 175 -79.01 10.77 16.70
C LEU A 175 -77.59 10.79 17.30
N TYR A 176 -76.67 11.52 16.68
CA TYR A 176 -75.25 11.58 17.05
C TYR A 176 -74.87 12.82 17.87
N ASP A 177 -75.83 13.70 18.14
CA ASP A 177 -75.60 14.91 18.94
C ASP A 177 -75.57 14.55 20.44
N GLY A 178 -74.44 13.97 20.90
CA GLY A 178 -74.14 13.70 22.30
C GLY A 178 -74.34 12.26 22.81
N GLU A 179 -74.49 11.26 21.94
CA GLU A 179 -74.67 9.83 22.29
C GLU A 179 -73.59 8.94 21.61
N GLU A 180 -73.21 7.80 22.21
CA GLU A 180 -72.04 6.96 21.84
C GLU A 180 -72.22 6.10 20.55
N TYR A 181 -72.30 6.74 19.37
CA TYR A 181 -72.34 6.05 18.07
C TYR A 181 -71.11 6.33 17.19
N THR A 182 -70.71 5.34 16.38
CA THR A 182 -69.76 5.52 15.28
C THR A 182 -70.23 4.75 14.05
N VAL A 183 -70.39 5.41 12.90
CA VAL A 183 -71.05 4.79 11.73
C VAL A 183 -70.23 4.92 10.45
N CYS A 184 -70.14 3.82 9.70
CA CYS A 184 -69.51 3.75 8.39
C CYS A 184 -70.55 3.39 7.31
N CYS A 185 -70.92 4.40 6.52
CA CYS A 185 -71.81 4.24 5.36
C CYS A 185 -70.99 3.85 4.13
N GLN A 186 -71.37 2.73 3.49
CA GLN A 186 -70.61 2.11 2.42
C GLN A 186 -71.30 2.33 1.07
N TYR A 187 -70.61 2.99 0.14
CA TYR A 187 -71.14 3.34 -1.19
C TYR A 187 -70.27 2.73 -2.30
N ASN A 188 -70.89 1.92 -3.16
CA ASN A 188 -70.23 1.35 -4.32
C ASN A 188 -70.12 2.38 -5.46
N ARG A 189 -68.92 2.89 -5.70
CA ARG A 189 -68.62 3.91 -6.73
C ARG A 189 -69.09 3.51 -8.13
N ASN A 190 -69.07 2.22 -8.46
CA ASN A 190 -69.48 1.72 -9.78
C ASN A 190 -71.00 1.61 -9.93
N ARG A 191 -71.76 1.64 -8.83
CA ARG A 191 -73.24 1.52 -8.84
C ARG A 191 -73.94 2.87 -8.65
N PHE A 192 -73.38 3.78 -7.86
CA PHE A 192 -73.98 5.09 -7.60
C PHE A 192 -73.67 6.12 -8.72
N PRO A 193 -74.65 6.95 -9.13
CA PRO A 193 -74.41 8.09 -10.01
C PRO A 193 -73.43 9.11 -9.40
N ALA A 194 -72.63 9.76 -10.24
CA ALA A 194 -71.56 10.66 -9.79
C ALA A 194 -72.06 11.93 -9.06
N ASP A 195 -73.26 12.39 -9.37
CA ASP A 195 -73.96 13.48 -8.68
C ASP A 195 -74.37 13.09 -7.26
N VAL A 196 -74.85 11.86 -7.07
CA VAL A 196 -75.19 11.32 -5.74
C VAL A 196 -73.93 11.21 -4.87
N LEU A 197 -72.85 10.63 -5.40
CA LEU A 197 -71.57 10.55 -4.69
C LEU A 197 -71.00 11.93 -4.37
N HIS A 198 -71.17 12.92 -5.25
CA HIS A 198 -70.73 14.29 -4.99
C HIS A 198 -71.48 14.95 -3.82
N ASP A 199 -72.73 14.56 -3.57
CA ASP A 199 -73.49 15.10 -2.45
C ASP A 199 -73.25 14.31 -1.16
N VAL A 200 -73.00 13.00 -1.23
CA VAL A 200 -72.44 12.18 -0.13
C VAL A 200 -71.11 12.78 0.39
N LEU A 201 -70.25 13.28 -0.51
CA LEU A 201 -69.02 14.00 -0.17
C LEU A 201 -69.26 15.33 0.58
N LYS A 202 -70.49 15.81 0.72
CA LYS A 202 -70.77 17.05 1.47
C LYS A 202 -71.43 16.78 2.81
N THR A 203 -71.89 15.56 3.05
CA THR A 203 -72.67 15.19 4.23
C THR A 203 -71.89 14.34 5.24
N HIS A 204 -70.71 13.84 4.87
CA HIS A 204 -69.85 13.07 5.76
C HIS A 204 -68.60 13.88 6.16
N PRO A 205 -68.31 14.04 7.46
CA PRO A 205 -67.11 14.74 7.93
C PRO A 205 -65.80 14.00 7.62
N PHE A 206 -65.86 12.69 7.38
CA PHE A 206 -64.70 11.85 7.08
C PHE A 206 -64.93 10.95 5.87
N LEU A 207 -63.88 10.73 5.10
CA LEU A 207 -63.89 9.89 3.90
C LEU A 207 -62.81 8.83 3.94
N VAL A 208 -63.18 7.61 3.58
CA VAL A 208 -62.25 6.50 3.35
C VAL A 208 -62.17 6.26 1.85
N TYR A 209 -60.99 6.54 1.26
CA TYR A 209 -60.77 6.50 -0.19
C TYR A 209 -59.77 5.43 -0.65
N ASP A 210 -58.94 4.91 0.26
CA ASP A 210 -58.05 3.77 0.03
C ASP A 210 -58.12 2.76 1.19
N ASP A 211 -57.44 1.62 1.03
CA ASP A 211 -57.58 0.43 1.88
C ASP A 211 -57.39 0.67 3.38
N THR A 212 -56.75 1.78 3.82
CA THR A 212 -56.49 2.04 5.25
C THR A 212 -56.54 3.51 5.72
N THR A 213 -56.77 4.49 4.82
CA THR A 213 -56.60 5.91 5.16
C THR A 213 -57.94 6.63 5.32
N VAL A 214 -58.11 7.32 6.46
CA VAL A 214 -59.17 8.31 6.66
C VAL A 214 -58.65 9.68 6.27
N CYS A 215 -59.38 10.37 5.41
CA CYS A 215 -59.17 11.78 5.13
C CYS A 215 -60.28 12.59 5.80
N GLN A 216 -59.90 13.66 6.50
CA GLN A 216 -60.86 14.67 6.90
C GLN A 216 -61.47 15.30 5.63
N ASN A 217 -62.79 15.28 5.53
CA ASN A 217 -63.47 15.71 4.32
C ASN A 217 -63.61 17.22 4.27
N PHE A 218 -62.71 17.88 3.54
CA PHE A 218 -62.75 19.34 3.34
C PHE A 218 -64.02 19.84 2.62
N TYR A 219 -64.75 18.95 1.92
CA TYR A 219 -66.00 19.30 1.24
C TYR A 219 -67.23 19.12 2.13
N TYR A 220 -67.07 18.53 3.32
CA TYR A 220 -68.13 18.43 4.32
C TYR A 220 -68.73 19.78 4.62
N THR A 221 -70.05 19.86 4.70
CA THR A 221 -70.77 21.06 5.10
C THR A 221 -71.76 20.64 6.20
N PRO A 222 -71.65 21.22 7.41
CA PRO A 222 -72.57 20.87 8.48
C PRO A 222 -74.04 21.04 8.03
N PRO A 223 -74.96 20.12 8.39
CA PRO A 223 -76.35 20.17 7.96
C PRO A 223 -77.07 21.49 8.29
N GLU A 224 -76.70 22.12 9.41
CA GLU A 224 -77.19 23.43 9.85
C GLU A 224 -76.84 24.59 8.91
N GLU A 225 -75.80 24.44 8.09
CA GLU A 225 -75.38 25.40 7.07
C GLU A 225 -75.99 25.11 5.69
N TYR A 226 -76.52 23.90 5.51
CA TYR A 226 -77.22 23.48 4.30
C TYR A 226 -78.63 24.10 4.20
N PHE A 227 -79.29 24.29 5.35
CA PHE A 227 -80.65 24.83 5.44
C PHE A 227 -80.71 26.10 6.31
N GLY A 228 -80.65 27.27 5.67
CA GLY A 228 -80.80 28.56 6.35
C GLY A 228 -80.52 29.76 5.43
N PRO A 229 -80.97 30.98 5.80
CA PRO A 229 -80.79 32.18 4.97
C PRO A 229 -79.33 32.68 4.87
N ASP A 230 -78.43 32.26 5.77
CA ASP A 230 -77.04 32.74 5.88
C ASP A 230 -75.98 31.83 5.22
N ARG A 231 -76.42 30.78 4.50
CA ARG A 231 -75.57 29.78 3.83
C ARG A 231 -74.36 30.36 3.07
N PRO A 232 -74.49 31.40 2.22
CA PRO A 232 -73.37 31.88 1.40
C PRO A 232 -72.22 32.49 2.22
N SER A 233 -72.51 33.05 3.39
CA SER A 233 -71.50 33.72 4.21
C SER A 233 -70.64 32.71 4.98
N ARG A 234 -71.29 31.74 5.63
CA ARG A 234 -70.59 30.69 6.41
C ARG A 234 -69.72 29.80 5.52
N GLU A 235 -70.22 29.47 4.32
CA GLU A 235 -69.46 28.73 3.31
C GLU A 235 -68.19 29.48 2.86
N LEU A 236 -68.27 30.83 2.71
CA LEU A 236 -67.13 31.66 2.32
C LEU A 236 -66.07 31.74 3.44
N ASP A 237 -66.48 31.99 4.68
CA ASP A 237 -65.57 32.15 5.81
C ASP A 237 -64.77 30.86 6.07
N ARG A 238 -65.42 29.69 5.98
CA ARG A 238 -64.73 28.38 6.08
C ARG A 238 -63.72 28.17 4.97
N LYS A 239 -64.10 28.42 3.70
CA LYS A 239 -63.18 28.30 2.57
C LYS A 239 -61.98 29.23 2.71
N LEU A 240 -62.17 30.44 3.24
CA LEU A 240 -61.08 31.36 3.53
C LEU A 240 -60.17 30.85 4.67
N ALA A 241 -60.73 30.31 5.74
CA ALA A 241 -59.96 29.72 6.84
C ALA A 241 -59.08 28.56 6.36
N THR A 242 -59.62 27.66 5.52
CA THR A 242 -58.85 26.55 4.92
C THR A 242 -57.70 27.05 4.04
N VAL A 243 -57.89 28.14 3.29
CA VAL A 243 -56.81 28.74 2.48
C VAL A 243 -55.69 29.31 3.35
N VAL A 244 -56.04 29.96 4.47
CA VAL A 244 -55.07 30.53 5.41
C VAL A 244 -54.24 29.42 6.07
N ASP A 245 -54.91 28.40 6.60
CA ASP A 245 -54.27 27.27 7.28
C ASP A 245 -53.30 26.52 6.34
N ARG A 246 -53.71 26.27 5.09
CA ARG A 246 -52.82 25.69 4.06
C ARG A 246 -51.60 26.54 3.78
N THR A 247 -51.78 27.85 3.67
CA THR A 247 -50.67 28.76 3.37
C THR A 247 -49.65 28.74 4.50
N GLN A 248 -50.11 28.67 5.75
CA GLN A 248 -49.23 28.58 6.93
C GLN A 248 -48.47 27.24 7.00
N THR A 249 -49.16 26.12 6.77
CA THR A 249 -48.53 24.79 6.74
C THR A 249 -47.49 24.67 5.64
N GLN A 250 -47.80 25.15 4.43
CA GLN A 250 -46.86 25.12 3.30
C GLN A 250 -45.62 25.99 3.58
N THR A 251 -45.81 27.21 4.12
CA THR A 251 -44.69 28.09 4.50
C THR A 251 -43.77 27.44 5.53
N THR A 252 -44.33 26.69 6.48
CA THR A 252 -43.58 25.98 7.52
C THR A 252 -42.71 24.85 6.94
N ILE A 253 -43.25 24.09 5.98
CA ILE A 253 -42.52 23.02 5.29
C ILE A 253 -41.38 23.59 4.44
N GLU A 254 -41.66 24.61 3.63
CA GLU A 254 -40.66 25.27 2.76
C GLU A 254 -39.49 25.84 3.59
N THR A 255 -39.81 26.46 4.73
CA THR A 255 -38.81 26.99 5.67
C THR A 255 -37.96 25.86 6.28
N ARG A 256 -38.56 24.72 6.63
CA ARG A 256 -37.83 23.54 7.16
C ARG A 256 -36.86 22.96 6.13
N GLU A 257 -37.29 22.83 4.88
CA GLU A 257 -36.46 22.32 3.78
C GLU A 257 -35.31 23.28 3.44
N GLN A 258 -35.55 24.59 3.49
CA GLN A 258 -34.51 25.60 3.26
C GLN A 258 -33.36 25.45 4.27
N TYR A 259 -33.67 25.42 5.57
CA TYR A 259 -32.62 25.27 6.59
C TYR A 259 -31.87 23.94 6.49
N GLN A 260 -32.53 22.86 6.06
CA GLN A 260 -31.83 21.59 5.80
C GLN A 260 -30.89 21.71 4.61
N ARG A 261 -31.30 22.39 3.54
CA ARG A 261 -30.46 22.63 2.36
C ARG A 261 -29.23 23.48 2.70
N GLU A 262 -29.41 24.57 3.43
CA GLU A 262 -28.31 25.46 3.83
C GLU A 262 -27.32 24.76 4.75
N LEU A 263 -27.80 23.88 5.66
CA LEU A 263 -26.92 22.95 6.38
C LEU A 263 -26.10 22.13 5.38
N TYR A 264 -26.75 21.36 4.49
CA TYR A 264 -26.04 20.50 3.53
C TYR A 264 -25.06 21.25 2.62
N GLU A 265 -25.37 22.48 2.19
CA GLU A 265 -24.47 23.32 1.40
C GLU A 265 -23.22 23.71 2.20
N THR A 266 -23.38 24.08 3.47
CA THR A 266 -22.26 24.38 4.39
C THR A 266 -21.38 23.15 4.60
N ILE A 267 -21.99 21.95 4.72
CA ILE A 267 -21.29 20.68 4.86
C ILE A 267 -20.47 20.35 3.61
N ALA A 268 -21.07 20.54 2.43
CA ALA A 268 -20.50 20.13 1.16
C ALA A 268 -19.40 21.07 0.66
N ASP A 269 -19.28 22.28 1.21
CA ASP A 269 -18.23 23.21 0.82
C ASP A 269 -16.86 22.70 1.30
N SER A 270 -15.99 22.42 0.33
CA SER A 270 -14.63 21.93 0.56
C SER A 270 -13.59 23.05 0.60
N ASN A 271 -13.95 24.28 0.26
CA ASN A 271 -13.02 25.41 0.21
C ASN A 271 -12.97 26.21 1.53
N SER A 272 -14.02 26.15 2.34
CA SER A 272 -14.09 26.84 3.62
C SER A 272 -13.28 26.12 4.70
N SER A 273 -12.60 26.89 5.55
CA SER A 273 -11.91 26.38 6.74
C SER A 273 -12.91 25.94 7.82
N PHE A 274 -12.46 25.14 8.78
CA PHE A 274 -13.34 24.67 9.87
C PHE A 274 -13.94 25.82 10.67
N GLY A 275 -13.16 26.87 10.97
CA GLY A 275 -13.67 28.07 11.65
C GLY A 275 -14.81 28.72 10.88
N GLU A 276 -14.63 28.96 9.58
CA GLU A 276 -15.67 29.56 8.71
C GLU A 276 -16.94 28.71 8.65
N LYS A 277 -16.81 27.38 8.61
CA LYS A 277 -17.97 26.47 8.61
C LYS A 277 -18.70 26.46 9.95
N ILE A 278 -17.97 26.46 11.07
CA ILE A 278 -18.56 26.54 12.41
C ILE A 278 -19.26 27.88 12.59
N GLU A 279 -18.65 28.99 12.18
CA GLU A 279 -19.26 30.32 12.23
C GLU A 279 -20.61 30.34 11.50
N GLU A 280 -20.66 29.82 10.27
CA GLU A 280 -21.89 29.76 9.48
C GLU A 280 -22.96 28.86 10.11
N LEU A 281 -22.55 27.72 10.68
CA LEU A 281 -23.45 26.85 11.43
C LEU A 281 -24.02 27.52 12.67
N LEU A 282 -23.19 28.22 13.44
CA LEU A 282 -23.63 28.98 14.61
C LEU A 282 -24.60 30.10 14.19
N ARG A 283 -24.36 30.77 13.05
CA ARG A 283 -25.29 31.76 12.49
C ARG A 283 -26.65 31.13 12.15
N LEU A 284 -26.64 30.01 11.42
CA LEU A 284 -27.86 29.30 11.01
C LEU A 284 -28.62 28.73 12.22
N GLY A 285 -27.90 28.23 13.23
CA GLY A 285 -28.48 27.75 14.47
C GLY A 285 -29.15 28.87 15.28
N ARG A 286 -28.54 30.05 15.38
CA ARG A 286 -29.15 31.23 16.04
C ARG A 286 -30.45 31.64 15.37
N GLU A 287 -30.44 31.76 14.03
CA GLU A 287 -31.62 32.16 13.26
C GLU A 287 -32.77 31.15 13.41
N ARG A 288 -32.47 29.85 13.34
CA ARG A 288 -33.50 28.80 13.44
C ARG A 288 -34.03 28.57 14.85
N LEU A 289 -33.17 28.66 15.87
CA LEU A 289 -33.55 28.42 17.26
C LEU A 289 -34.11 29.67 17.94
N GLY A 290 -34.01 30.84 17.29
CA GLY A 290 -34.45 32.12 17.83
C GLY A 290 -33.66 32.54 19.07
N LEU A 291 -32.35 32.26 19.09
CA LEU A 291 -31.45 32.54 20.21
C LEU A 291 -30.39 33.58 19.80
N GLU A 292 -30.02 34.44 20.74
CA GLU A 292 -29.21 35.62 20.48
C GLU A 292 -27.73 35.26 20.25
N ILE A 293 -27.23 34.20 20.88
CA ILE A 293 -25.83 33.82 20.94
C ILE A 293 -25.70 32.35 20.53
N GLY A 294 -24.68 32.02 19.74
CA GLY A 294 -24.30 30.65 19.40
C GLY A 294 -22.79 30.52 19.54
N TYR A 295 -22.30 29.46 20.18
CA TYR A 295 -20.87 29.24 20.40
C TYR A 295 -20.52 27.76 20.47
N PHE A 296 -19.30 27.45 20.03
CA PHE A 296 -18.70 26.12 20.08
C PHE A 296 -17.49 26.15 21.01
N THR A 297 -17.45 25.21 21.96
CA THR A 297 -16.36 25.10 22.92
C THR A 297 -15.57 23.81 22.72
N LYS A 298 -14.30 23.85 23.10
CA LYS A 298 -13.43 22.69 23.23
C LYS A 298 -13.04 22.54 24.70
N THR A 299 -13.16 21.33 25.23
CA THR A 299 -12.71 20.98 26.58
C THR A 299 -11.23 20.60 26.56
N ASN A 300 -10.46 21.05 27.55
CA ASN A 300 -9.07 20.68 27.77
C ASN A 300 -8.96 19.75 29.00
N ASP A 301 -7.85 19.00 29.09
CA ASP A 301 -7.61 17.99 30.12
C ASP A 301 -7.50 18.55 31.56
N ASP A 302 -7.38 19.87 31.72
CA ASP A 302 -7.16 20.56 32.99
C ASP A 302 -8.43 21.21 33.59
N ASP A 303 -9.62 20.66 33.31
CA ASP A 303 -10.93 21.23 33.67
C ASP A 303 -11.13 22.66 33.13
N THR A 304 -10.54 23.00 31.97
CA THR A 304 -10.77 24.28 31.27
C THR A 304 -11.50 24.07 29.96
N PHE A 305 -12.19 25.11 29.48
CA PHE A 305 -12.75 25.16 28.14
C PHE A 305 -12.17 26.35 27.37
N GLU A 306 -12.08 26.18 26.05
CA GLU A 306 -11.76 27.23 25.10
C GLU A 306 -12.98 27.46 24.20
N ILE A 307 -13.38 28.72 24.03
CA ILE A 307 -14.36 29.08 23.01
C ILE A 307 -13.65 29.08 21.66
N VAL A 308 -13.91 28.05 20.85
CA VAL A 308 -13.29 27.90 19.53
C VAL A 308 -13.89 28.93 18.56
N GLU A 309 -15.21 29.13 18.62
CA GLU A 309 -15.92 30.07 17.76
C GLU A 309 -17.20 30.55 18.43
N ALA A 310 -17.61 31.80 18.17
CA ALA A 310 -18.82 32.39 18.74
C ALA A 310 -19.44 33.46 17.84
N VAL A 311 -20.78 33.48 17.77
CA VAL A 311 -21.57 34.37 16.93
C VAL A 311 -22.69 34.99 17.77
N GLY A 312 -22.97 36.28 17.57
CA GLY A 312 -24.13 36.96 18.15
C GLY A 312 -23.83 38.05 19.18
N GLY A 313 -22.57 38.20 19.56
CA GLY A 313 -22.09 39.29 20.41
C GLY A 313 -22.54 39.16 21.86
N HIS A 314 -21.59 38.91 22.76
CA HIS A 314 -21.80 38.87 24.20
C HIS A 314 -20.50 39.33 24.88
N GLU A 315 -20.57 39.99 26.04
CA GLU A 315 -19.40 40.62 26.67
C GLU A 315 -18.29 39.64 27.10
N ILE A 316 -18.63 38.34 27.23
CA ILE A 316 -17.74 37.29 27.76
C ILE A 316 -17.58 36.10 26.80
N ILE A 317 -18.52 35.91 25.86
CA ILE A 317 -18.53 34.73 24.97
C ILE A 317 -17.93 35.17 23.63
N GLU A 318 -16.60 35.20 23.57
CA GLU A 318 -15.81 35.59 22.39
C GLU A 318 -14.82 34.48 22.00
N PRO A 319 -14.48 34.33 20.71
CA PRO A 319 -13.50 33.34 20.25
C PRO A 319 -12.13 33.52 20.93
N GLY A 320 -11.50 32.41 21.32
CA GLY A 320 -10.18 32.37 21.98
C GLY A 320 -10.20 32.63 23.50
N VAL A 321 -11.37 32.85 24.11
CA VAL A 321 -11.50 32.91 25.56
C VAL A 321 -11.30 31.51 26.15
N THR A 322 -10.35 31.36 27.07
CA THR A 322 -10.11 30.12 27.83
C THR A 322 -10.41 30.37 29.30
N ASP A 323 -11.23 29.51 29.91
CA ASP A 323 -11.62 29.65 31.32
C ASP A 323 -11.92 28.30 32.00
N SER A 324 -12.12 28.32 33.31
CA SER A 324 -12.54 27.17 34.09
C SER A 324 -13.91 26.65 33.63
N LEU A 325 -14.03 25.34 33.45
CA LEU A 325 -15.32 24.68 33.20
C LEU A 325 -16.30 24.85 34.35
N ARG A 326 -15.77 24.91 35.58
CA ARG A 326 -16.56 25.12 36.80
C ARG A 326 -17.30 26.44 36.70
N GLU A 327 -18.58 26.43 37.07
CA GLU A 327 -19.45 27.61 37.02
C GLU A 327 -19.92 27.99 35.61
N THR A 328 -20.00 27.01 34.70
CA THR A 328 -20.58 27.18 33.35
C THR A 328 -21.77 26.24 33.12
N TYR A 329 -22.65 26.58 32.18
CA TYR A 329 -23.68 25.62 31.74
C TYR A 329 -23.11 24.42 30.97
N CYS A 330 -21.88 24.53 30.45
CA CYS A 330 -21.16 23.44 29.79
C CYS A 330 -20.80 22.32 30.78
N GLU A 331 -20.44 22.65 32.03
CA GLU A 331 -20.23 21.67 33.12
C GLU A 331 -21.45 20.76 33.32
N LYS A 332 -22.65 21.34 33.24
CA LYS A 332 -23.90 20.59 33.40
C LYS A 332 -24.20 19.67 32.23
N LEU A 333 -23.79 20.06 31.01
CA LEU A 333 -23.88 19.22 29.81
C LEU A 333 -22.95 18.02 29.91
N LEU A 334 -21.69 18.24 30.32
CA LEU A 334 -20.69 17.18 30.47
C LEU A 334 -21.04 16.24 31.64
N ALA A 335 -21.68 16.74 32.70
CA ALA A 335 -22.16 15.90 33.82
C ALA A 335 -23.39 15.04 33.51
N SER A 336 -24.08 15.26 32.39
CA SER A 336 -25.26 14.48 31.96
C SER A 336 -25.36 14.48 30.44
N PRO A 337 -24.74 13.48 29.76
CA PRO A 337 -24.63 13.44 28.32
C PRO A 337 -26.00 13.52 27.63
N GLY A 338 -26.11 14.41 26.64
CA GLY A 338 -27.32 14.64 25.87
C GLY A 338 -27.64 16.12 25.65
N THR A 339 -28.88 16.40 25.28
CA THR A 339 -29.33 17.76 24.97
C THR A 339 -29.95 18.42 26.21
N ILE A 340 -29.40 19.57 26.64
CA ILE A 340 -29.98 20.41 27.69
C ILE A 340 -30.75 21.55 27.05
N SER A 341 -32.02 21.72 27.47
CA SER A 341 -32.88 22.83 27.03
C SER A 341 -33.48 23.56 28.23
N VAL A 342 -33.30 24.88 28.29
CA VAL A 342 -33.81 25.79 29.31
C VAL A 342 -34.37 27.01 28.61
N ARG A 343 -35.68 27.25 28.78
CA ARG A 343 -36.37 28.40 28.16
C ARG A 343 -36.30 29.67 29.02
N ASN A 344 -36.21 29.47 30.32
CA ASN A 344 -36.26 30.50 31.34
C ASN A 344 -35.53 29.95 32.57
N ALA A 345 -34.45 30.61 32.96
CA ALA A 345 -33.59 30.19 34.05
C ALA A 345 -34.33 30.26 35.40
N ALA A 346 -35.18 31.27 35.61
CA ALA A 346 -35.95 31.42 36.83
C ALA A 346 -36.94 30.27 37.06
N GLU A 347 -37.61 29.79 36.01
CA GLU A 347 -38.53 28.64 36.11
C GLU A 347 -37.81 27.32 36.40
N ARG A 348 -36.58 27.18 35.89
CA ARG A 348 -35.75 25.99 36.09
C ARG A 348 -34.97 26.02 37.41
N GLY A 349 -35.08 27.12 38.17
CA GLY A 349 -34.34 27.35 39.41
C GLY A 349 -32.84 27.55 39.18
N TRP A 350 -32.46 28.07 38.02
CA TRP A 350 -31.08 28.32 37.60
C TRP A 350 -30.61 29.74 37.88
N THR A 351 -31.44 30.60 38.48
CA THR A 351 -31.06 31.98 38.84
C THR A 351 -30.01 32.06 39.95
N ASP A 352 -29.91 31.02 40.79
CA ASP A 352 -28.87 30.88 41.81
C ASP A 352 -27.63 30.12 41.28
N ASP A 353 -27.59 29.82 39.98
CA ASP A 353 -26.47 29.12 39.37
C ASP A 353 -25.30 30.08 39.10
N PRO A 354 -24.05 29.71 39.44
CA PRO A 354 -22.88 30.53 39.15
C PRO A 354 -22.75 30.92 37.67
N ALA A 355 -23.19 30.06 36.75
CA ALA A 355 -23.18 30.37 35.32
C ALA A 355 -24.22 31.45 34.95
N TYR A 356 -25.37 31.51 35.65
CA TYR A 356 -26.35 32.57 35.45
C TYR A 356 -25.83 33.91 35.94
N GLU A 357 -25.20 33.96 37.13
CA GLU A 357 -24.61 35.19 37.66
C GLU A 357 -23.48 35.71 36.76
N ARG A 358 -22.73 34.80 36.15
CA ARG A 358 -21.56 35.11 35.33
C ARG A 358 -21.92 35.54 33.90
N PHE A 359 -22.78 34.79 33.23
CA PHE A 359 -23.08 34.99 31.80
C PHE A 359 -24.46 35.60 31.54
N GLY A 360 -25.35 35.71 32.55
CA GLY A 360 -26.65 36.35 32.39
C GLY A 360 -27.62 35.66 31.43
N LEU A 361 -27.39 34.38 31.10
CA LEU A 361 -28.15 33.66 30.08
C LEU A 361 -29.46 33.10 30.66
N ASP A 362 -30.60 33.63 30.22
CA ASP A 362 -31.93 33.23 30.69
C ASP A 362 -32.53 32.07 29.87
N ALA A 363 -32.20 32.00 28.57
CA ALA A 363 -32.49 30.84 27.74
C ALA A 363 -31.19 30.15 27.29
N TYR A 364 -31.17 28.83 27.30
CA TYR A 364 -30.00 28.01 26.98
C TYR A 364 -30.40 26.71 26.29
N PHE A 365 -29.73 26.37 25.20
CA PHE A 365 -29.93 25.15 24.45
C PHE A 365 -28.59 24.63 23.93
N GLY A 366 -28.14 23.47 24.40
CA GLY A 366 -26.83 22.94 24.04
C GLY A 366 -26.76 21.42 24.07
N THR A 367 -25.72 20.89 23.45
CA THR A 367 -25.44 19.46 23.37
C THR A 367 -23.92 19.21 23.37
N THR A 368 -23.51 17.99 23.70
CA THR A 368 -22.10 17.59 23.70
C THR A 368 -21.66 17.16 22.29
N VAL A 369 -20.39 17.40 21.97
CA VAL A 369 -19.73 17.01 20.72
C VAL A 369 -18.61 16.05 21.06
N HIS A 370 -18.58 14.91 20.38
CA HIS A 370 -17.61 13.84 20.59
C HIS A 370 -16.74 13.62 19.36
N VAL A 371 -15.47 13.30 19.56
CA VAL A 371 -14.55 12.97 18.45
C VAL A 371 -13.92 11.63 18.73
N GLY A 372 -14.18 10.64 17.88
CA GLY A 372 -13.80 9.26 18.13
C GLY A 372 -14.56 8.61 19.27
N GLY A 373 -15.59 9.23 19.85
CA GLY A 373 -16.33 8.72 21.02
C GLY A 373 -15.84 9.22 22.37
N GLU A 374 -14.86 10.13 22.39
CA GLU A 374 -14.47 10.91 23.57
C GLU A 374 -15.08 12.30 23.50
N GLU A 375 -15.41 12.88 24.65
CA GLU A 375 -15.95 14.24 24.75
C GLU A 375 -14.90 15.25 24.26
N TYR A 376 -15.24 16.01 23.21
CA TYR A 376 -14.38 17.05 22.66
C TYR A 376 -14.77 18.44 23.17
N GLY A 377 -16.05 18.68 23.36
CA GLY A 377 -16.57 19.96 23.82
C GLY A 377 -18.08 20.09 23.67
N THR A 378 -18.60 21.31 23.57
CA THR A 378 -20.05 21.56 23.53
C THR A 378 -20.45 22.51 22.40
N LEU A 379 -21.61 22.26 21.81
CA LEU A 379 -22.28 23.15 20.86
C LEU A 379 -23.47 23.79 21.55
N CYS A 380 -23.45 25.12 21.69
CA CYS A 380 -24.34 25.84 22.59
C CYS A 380 -25.00 27.05 21.91
N PHE A 381 -26.25 27.29 22.26
CA PHE A 381 -27.03 28.47 21.87
C PHE A 381 -27.70 29.06 23.12
N ALA A 382 -27.72 30.37 23.23
CA ALA A 382 -28.23 31.04 24.42
C ALA A 382 -28.83 32.42 24.11
N ALA A 383 -29.57 32.97 25.06
CA ALA A 383 -30.06 34.35 25.01
C ALA A 383 -30.08 34.96 26.42
N GLU A 384 -29.87 36.27 26.53
CA GLU A 384 -30.00 37.02 27.79
C GLU A 384 -31.47 37.20 28.19
N THR A 385 -32.39 36.92 27.27
CA THR A 385 -33.84 37.04 27.47
C THR A 385 -34.55 35.68 27.50
N PRO A 386 -35.61 35.52 28.31
CA PRO A 386 -36.39 34.28 28.32
C PRO A 386 -37.13 34.06 27.01
N ARG A 387 -37.26 32.79 26.62
CA ARG A 387 -38.04 32.38 25.45
C ARG A 387 -39.51 32.12 25.83
N GLU A 388 -40.44 32.64 25.05
CA GLU A 388 -41.88 32.44 25.27
C GLU A 388 -42.29 30.98 25.02
N GLU A 389 -41.85 30.42 23.89
CA GLU A 389 -42.18 29.06 23.44
C GLU A 389 -41.19 28.01 23.98
N ARG A 390 -41.67 26.76 24.12
CA ARG A 390 -40.83 25.63 24.48
C ARG A 390 -40.08 25.13 23.25
N PHE A 391 -38.84 24.66 23.44
CA PHE A 391 -38.12 23.93 22.39
C PHE A 391 -38.90 22.69 21.94
N SER A 392 -39.24 22.68 20.66
CA SER A 392 -39.91 21.62 19.93
C SER A 392 -39.02 20.38 19.74
N SER A 393 -39.61 19.25 19.35
CA SER A 393 -38.85 18.06 18.95
C SER A 393 -37.99 18.32 17.72
N ALA A 394 -38.50 19.09 16.75
CA ALA A 394 -37.77 19.44 15.53
C ALA A 394 -36.50 20.27 15.79
N GLU A 395 -36.52 21.17 16.78
CA GLU A 395 -35.34 21.94 17.19
C GLU A 395 -34.29 21.07 17.89
N ARG A 396 -34.70 20.09 18.69
CA ARG A 396 -33.78 19.09 19.28
C ARG A 396 -33.08 18.27 18.22
N THR A 397 -33.85 17.70 17.28
CA THR A 397 -33.27 16.95 16.15
C THR A 397 -32.32 17.81 15.33
N PHE A 398 -32.66 19.09 15.11
CA PHE A 398 -31.80 20.01 14.38
C PHE A 398 -30.46 20.26 15.10
N LEU A 399 -30.47 20.51 16.41
CA LEU A 399 -29.25 20.68 17.21
C LEU A 399 -28.38 19.40 17.22
N GLU A 400 -29.01 18.24 17.35
CA GLU A 400 -28.31 16.94 17.30
C GLU A 400 -27.68 16.67 15.93
N MET A 401 -28.36 17.06 14.84
CA MET A 401 -27.79 16.97 13.48
C MET A 401 -26.57 17.88 13.31
N MET A 402 -26.62 19.11 13.84
CA MET A 402 -25.48 20.02 13.82
C MET A 402 -24.31 19.45 14.61
N ALA A 403 -24.55 18.93 15.82
CA ALA A 403 -23.50 18.31 16.63
C ALA A 403 -22.82 17.16 15.88
N LYS A 404 -23.59 16.19 15.35
CA LYS A 404 -23.04 15.08 14.55
C LYS A 404 -22.21 15.55 13.35
N TRP A 405 -22.55 16.67 12.74
CA TRP A 405 -21.72 17.23 11.68
C TRP A 405 -20.38 17.76 12.20
N VAL A 406 -20.40 18.49 13.32
CA VAL A 406 -19.17 19.01 13.94
C VAL A 406 -18.25 17.84 14.31
N GLU A 407 -18.81 16.77 14.87
CA GLU A 407 -18.12 15.52 15.16
C GLU A 407 -17.44 14.95 13.90
N TYR A 408 -18.19 14.82 12.80
CA TYR A 408 -17.69 14.31 11.52
C TYR A 408 -16.55 15.17 10.94
N GLU A 409 -16.68 16.50 10.93
CA GLU A 409 -15.67 17.39 10.35
C GLU A 409 -14.38 17.39 11.19
N LEU A 410 -14.50 17.31 12.52
CA LEU A 410 -13.34 17.17 13.42
C LEU A 410 -12.62 15.83 13.21
N GLU A 411 -13.35 14.72 13.08
CA GLU A 411 -12.77 13.41 12.76
C GLU A 411 -12.06 13.42 11.40
N ARG A 412 -12.68 14.06 10.40
CA ARG A 412 -12.07 14.26 9.09
C ARG A 412 -10.75 15.04 9.19
N GLN A 413 -10.71 16.13 9.94
CA GLN A 413 -9.47 16.91 10.12
C GLN A 413 -8.37 16.13 10.83
N ARG A 414 -8.70 15.36 11.88
CA ARG A 414 -7.72 14.47 12.55
C ARG A 414 -7.15 13.46 11.55
N ARG A 415 -8.01 12.83 10.73
CA ARG A 415 -7.59 11.89 9.68
C ARG A 415 -6.68 12.55 8.64
N GLU A 416 -7.03 13.73 8.14
CA GLU A 416 -6.22 14.45 7.15
C GLU A 416 -4.86 14.90 7.74
N ARG A 417 -4.83 15.37 8.99
CA ARG A 417 -3.59 15.72 9.69
C ARG A 417 -2.68 14.50 9.86
N PHE A 418 -3.24 13.38 10.33
CA PHE A 418 -2.50 12.14 10.50
C PHE A 418 -1.88 11.66 9.18
N LEU A 419 -2.66 11.63 8.08
CA LEU A 419 -2.16 11.23 6.76
C LEU A 419 -1.08 12.17 6.22
N ARG A 420 -1.24 13.49 6.41
CA ARG A 420 -0.24 14.48 5.99
C ARG A 420 1.07 14.29 6.77
N GLU A 421 0.97 14.08 8.07
CA GLU A 421 2.14 13.93 8.95
C GLU A 421 2.85 12.59 8.72
N SER A 422 2.10 11.49 8.60
CA SER A 422 2.66 10.18 8.27
C SER A 422 3.36 10.21 6.91
N TYR A 423 2.78 10.88 5.90
CA TYR A 423 3.45 11.07 4.62
C TYR A 423 4.74 11.91 4.75
N ARG A 424 4.72 12.98 5.55
CA ARG A 424 5.90 13.82 5.80
C ARG A 424 7.04 13.02 6.42
N ILE A 425 6.75 12.16 7.40
CA ILE A 425 7.74 11.30 8.06
C ILE A 425 8.28 10.25 7.09
N THR A 426 7.40 9.53 6.40
CA THR A 426 7.77 8.40 5.54
C THR A 426 8.50 8.81 4.26
N ALA A 427 8.19 9.98 3.71
CA ALA A 427 8.79 10.48 2.47
C ALA A 427 10.11 11.25 2.66
N ASP A 428 10.53 11.53 3.90
CA ASP A 428 11.76 12.29 4.19
C ASP A 428 13.01 11.47 3.81
N PRO A 429 13.83 11.89 2.83
CA PRO A 429 15.01 11.13 2.41
C PRO A 429 16.20 11.30 3.37
N ASP A 430 16.21 12.31 4.23
CA ASP A 430 17.37 12.65 5.07
C ASP A 430 17.39 11.88 6.41
N ARG A 431 16.33 11.13 6.70
CA ARG A 431 16.16 10.36 7.93
C ARG A 431 16.31 8.88 7.68
N ASP A 432 16.98 8.19 8.61
CA ASP A 432 17.08 6.73 8.58
C ASP A 432 15.78 6.05 9.06
N PHE A 433 15.73 4.73 8.93
CA PHE A 433 14.55 3.95 9.30
C PHE A 433 14.20 4.10 10.79
N ASP A 434 15.18 4.10 11.68
CA ASP A 434 14.97 4.17 13.12
C ASP A 434 14.37 5.53 13.54
N GLU A 435 14.84 6.63 12.97
CA GLU A 435 14.31 7.98 13.21
C GLU A 435 12.88 8.14 12.69
N LYS A 436 12.55 7.51 11.55
CA LYS A 436 11.20 7.51 10.99
C LYS A 436 10.24 6.66 11.80
N LEU A 437 10.69 5.47 12.21
CA LEU A 437 9.91 4.55 13.02
C LEU A 437 9.54 5.17 14.36
N GLU A 438 10.49 5.86 15.02
CA GLU A 438 10.24 6.56 16.28
C GLU A 438 9.15 7.62 16.15
N GLN A 439 9.21 8.46 15.12
CA GLN A 439 8.21 9.51 14.89
C GLN A 439 6.84 8.95 14.48
N LEU A 440 6.81 7.85 13.73
CA LEU A 440 5.55 7.16 13.43
C LEU A 440 4.92 6.55 14.68
N LEU A 441 5.74 6.01 15.59
CA LEU A 441 5.25 5.51 16.88
C LEU A 441 4.77 6.67 17.78
N GLU A 442 5.43 7.82 17.78
CA GLU A 442 4.93 9.01 18.50
C GLU A 442 3.60 9.51 17.91
N LEU A 443 3.53 9.63 16.58
CA LEU A 443 2.32 10.03 15.88
C LEU A 443 1.16 9.07 16.13
N GLY A 444 1.42 7.75 16.11
CA GLY A 444 0.42 6.73 16.41
C GLY A 444 -0.08 6.78 17.85
N ARG A 445 0.81 7.02 18.83
CA ARG A 445 0.43 7.21 20.24
C ARG A 445 -0.53 8.38 20.42
N GLU A 446 -0.21 9.54 19.83
CA GLU A 446 -1.08 10.72 19.86
C GLU A 446 -2.41 10.44 19.14
N GLN A 447 -2.37 9.83 17.95
CA GLN A 447 -3.55 9.56 17.14
C GLN A 447 -4.52 8.57 17.79
N PHE A 448 -4.02 7.55 18.46
CA PHE A 448 -4.84 6.51 19.08
C PHE A 448 -5.21 6.81 20.54
N GLY A 449 -4.61 7.84 21.16
CA GLY A 449 -4.75 8.12 22.58
C GLY A 449 -4.22 6.97 23.42
N LEU A 450 -3.02 6.47 23.10
CA LEU A 450 -2.41 5.32 23.77
C LEU A 450 -1.06 5.70 24.39
N GLU A 451 -0.78 5.15 25.57
CA GLU A 451 0.38 5.52 26.37
C GLU A 451 1.69 5.06 25.75
N MET A 452 1.69 3.93 25.04
CA MET A 452 2.89 3.23 24.59
C MET A 452 2.73 2.74 23.16
N GLY A 453 3.85 2.57 22.47
CA GLY A 453 3.91 1.90 21.17
C GLY A 453 5.27 1.28 20.91
N GLY A 454 5.32 0.27 20.06
CA GLY A 454 6.57 -0.39 19.69
C GLY A 454 6.52 -1.28 18.47
N LEU A 455 7.72 -1.66 18.03
CA LEU A 455 7.99 -2.69 17.04
C LEU A 455 8.70 -3.86 17.72
N ASN A 456 8.08 -5.03 17.69
CA ASN A 456 8.68 -6.28 18.15
C ASN A 456 9.14 -7.11 16.95
N HIS A 457 10.30 -7.73 17.07
CA HIS A 457 10.83 -8.71 16.12
C HIS A 457 10.75 -10.11 16.71
N LEU A 458 10.34 -11.07 15.89
CA LEU A 458 10.28 -12.49 16.15
C LEU A 458 11.43 -13.19 15.42
N PRO A 459 12.58 -13.47 16.07
CA PRO A 459 13.78 -13.97 15.40
C PRO A 459 13.61 -15.39 14.83
N SER A 460 12.78 -16.21 15.47
CA SER A 460 12.44 -17.56 15.01
C SER A 460 10.99 -17.87 15.35
N TRP A 461 10.33 -18.65 14.49
CA TRP A 461 8.94 -19.06 14.72
C TRP A 461 8.85 -19.92 15.99
N GLY A 462 8.17 -19.41 17.01
CA GLY A 462 8.12 -20.03 18.35
C GLY A 462 9.21 -19.57 19.34
N GLY A 463 10.06 -18.61 18.98
CA GLY A 463 11.07 -17.97 19.84
C GLY A 463 10.66 -16.61 20.43
N GLU A 464 11.39 -16.11 21.42
CA GLU A 464 11.07 -14.86 22.14
C GLU A 464 10.96 -13.63 21.23
N PHE A 465 9.90 -12.84 21.40
CA PHE A 465 9.75 -11.53 20.76
C PHE A 465 10.70 -10.55 21.44
N ARG A 466 11.52 -9.88 20.65
CA ARG A 466 12.41 -8.81 21.10
C ARG A 466 11.79 -7.46 20.75
N LEU A 467 11.68 -6.56 21.72
CA LEU A 467 11.36 -5.17 21.44
C LEU A 467 12.56 -4.52 20.74
N GLU A 468 12.40 -4.14 19.47
CA GLU A 468 13.47 -3.45 18.74
C GLU A 468 13.41 -1.95 18.91
N LYS A 469 12.20 -1.40 18.94
CA LYS A 469 11.97 0.02 19.15
C LYS A 469 10.69 0.21 19.94
N GLY A 470 10.72 1.11 20.91
CA GLY A 470 9.53 1.46 21.68
C GLY A 470 9.57 2.88 22.19
N VAL A 471 8.40 3.47 22.38
CA VAL A 471 8.19 4.83 22.86
C VAL A 471 7.14 4.82 23.97
N GLY A 472 7.31 5.67 24.98
CA GLY A 472 6.39 5.75 26.12
C GLY A 472 6.53 4.63 27.17
N LEU A 473 7.46 3.69 26.99
CA LEU A 473 7.65 2.54 27.90
C LEU A 473 8.41 2.88 29.19
N GLY A 474 9.07 4.05 29.26
CA GLY A 474 9.89 4.44 30.42
C GLY A 474 11.18 3.63 30.58
N VAL A 475 11.53 2.82 29.58
CA VAL A 475 12.72 1.95 29.51
C VAL A 475 13.76 2.62 28.59
N GLY A 476 15.02 2.65 29.01
CA GLY A 476 16.10 3.29 28.24
C GLY A 476 16.46 2.50 26.97
N PRO A 477 17.07 3.12 25.95
CA PRO A 477 17.40 2.46 24.67
C PRO A 477 18.40 1.29 24.77
N GLU A 478 19.02 1.06 25.94
CA GLU A 478 20.01 0.00 26.17
C GLU A 478 19.45 -1.23 26.91
N GLU A 479 18.19 -1.21 27.38
CA GLU A 479 17.57 -2.36 28.07
C GLU A 479 16.83 -3.26 27.06
N GLU A 480 17.38 -4.45 26.78
CA GLU A 480 16.74 -5.46 25.94
C GLU A 480 15.49 -6.03 26.64
N LEU A 481 14.31 -5.65 26.17
CA LEU A 481 13.05 -6.25 26.58
C LEU A 481 12.69 -7.42 25.68
N TRP A 482 12.62 -8.61 26.29
CA TRP A 482 12.20 -9.85 25.64
C TRP A 482 10.84 -10.28 26.20
N SER A 483 9.93 -10.73 25.33
CA SER A 483 8.65 -11.31 25.71
C SER A 483 8.48 -12.69 25.07
N ASN A 484 8.08 -13.68 25.86
CA ASN A 484 8.07 -15.08 25.40
C ASN A 484 6.78 -15.41 24.61
N PRO A 485 6.84 -15.93 23.37
CA PRO A 485 5.68 -16.26 22.53
C PRO A 485 4.88 -17.46 23.05
N GLY A 486 5.46 -18.28 23.93
CA GLY A 486 4.78 -19.40 24.57
C GLY A 486 3.72 -18.94 25.58
N TYR A 487 3.76 -17.66 25.98
CA TYR A 487 2.98 -17.12 27.09
C TYR A 487 2.23 -15.80 26.79
N GLY A 488 2.42 -15.19 25.61
CA GLY A 488 1.78 -13.93 25.22
C GLY A 488 0.74 -14.07 24.08
N HIS A 489 -0.55 -13.97 24.40
CA HIS A 489 -1.69 -13.85 23.50
C HIS A 489 -1.65 -12.59 22.62
N PHE A 490 -1.14 -11.45 23.11
CA PHE A 490 -1.17 -10.17 22.38
C PHE A 490 -0.38 -10.23 21.06
N CYS A 491 0.94 -10.35 21.15
CA CYS A 491 1.82 -10.34 19.98
C CYS A 491 1.62 -11.60 19.12
N ARG A 492 1.43 -12.76 19.76
CA ARG A 492 1.21 -14.01 19.03
C ARG A 492 -0.06 -14.00 18.20
N ARG A 493 -1.22 -13.61 18.75
CA ARG A 493 -2.44 -13.49 17.94
C ARG A 493 -2.27 -12.48 16.82
N THR A 494 -1.56 -11.38 17.09
CA THR A 494 -1.31 -10.36 16.07
C THR A 494 -0.52 -10.94 14.89
N VAL A 495 0.52 -11.74 15.15
CA VAL A 495 1.30 -12.38 14.09
C VAL A 495 0.54 -13.52 13.38
N GLU A 496 -0.32 -14.24 14.10
CA GLU A 496 -1.12 -15.36 13.58
C GLU A 496 -2.36 -14.92 12.78
N THR A 497 -2.75 -13.63 12.84
CA THR A 497 -3.93 -13.09 12.16
C THR A 497 -3.52 -12.15 11.04
N GLU A 498 -4.28 -12.13 9.94
CA GLU A 498 -4.01 -11.18 8.85
C GLU A 498 -4.48 -9.76 9.19
N ASP A 499 -5.63 -9.65 9.84
CA ASP A 499 -6.24 -8.40 10.24
C ASP A 499 -5.63 -7.83 11.53
N PRO A 500 -5.62 -6.50 11.71
CA PRO A 500 -5.23 -5.86 12.95
C PRO A 500 -6.01 -6.39 14.16
N VAL A 501 -5.29 -6.70 15.23
CA VAL A 501 -5.86 -7.20 16.48
C VAL A 501 -6.03 -6.05 17.46
N ALA A 502 -7.23 -5.92 18.02
CA ALA A 502 -7.61 -4.81 18.90
C ALA A 502 -8.35 -5.31 20.16
N MET A 503 -7.94 -4.83 21.32
CA MET A 503 -8.51 -5.16 22.63
C MET A 503 -8.63 -3.89 23.49
N ALA A 504 -9.85 -3.39 23.69
CA ALA A 504 -10.09 -2.13 24.42
C ALA A 504 -9.98 -2.28 25.94
N ASP A 505 -10.39 -3.43 26.48
CA ASP A 505 -10.24 -3.79 27.89
C ASP A 505 -9.97 -5.29 28.00
N VAL A 506 -8.80 -5.64 28.52
CA VAL A 506 -8.34 -7.01 28.73
C VAL A 506 -9.07 -7.67 29.91
N ARG A 507 -9.60 -6.90 30.87
CA ARG A 507 -10.22 -7.42 32.09
C ARG A 507 -11.46 -8.26 31.75
N GLY A 508 -11.57 -9.44 32.36
CA GLY A 508 -12.68 -10.36 32.11
C GLY A 508 -12.63 -11.11 30.79
N THR A 509 -11.52 -11.00 30.03
CA THR A 509 -11.27 -11.74 28.80
C THR A 509 -10.23 -12.83 29.02
N ASP A 510 -10.08 -13.75 28.05
CA ASP A 510 -9.04 -14.79 28.06
C ASP A 510 -7.61 -14.22 28.05
N TRP A 511 -7.44 -12.91 27.80
CA TRP A 511 -6.15 -12.22 27.75
C TRP A 511 -5.71 -11.73 29.14
N GLN A 512 -6.58 -11.78 30.16
CA GLN A 512 -6.25 -11.37 31.53
C GLN A 512 -5.20 -12.29 32.18
N ASP A 513 -5.06 -13.52 31.70
CA ASP A 513 -4.05 -14.46 32.14
C ASP A 513 -2.70 -14.28 31.41
N ASP A 514 -2.59 -13.34 30.48
CA ASP A 514 -1.36 -13.06 29.75
C ASP A 514 -0.25 -12.50 30.66
N GLN A 515 1.00 -12.87 30.40
CA GLN A 515 2.14 -12.34 31.16
C GLN A 515 2.32 -10.83 30.94
N ILE A 516 2.10 -10.33 29.73
CA ILE A 516 2.24 -8.90 29.40
C ILE A 516 1.25 -8.07 30.23
N TYR A 517 0.01 -8.52 30.36
CA TYR A 517 -0.97 -7.90 31.25
C TYR A 517 -0.55 -8.00 32.73
N ARG A 518 -0.07 -9.15 33.19
CA ARG A 518 0.30 -9.37 34.60
C ARG A 518 1.57 -8.65 35.05
N GLU A 519 2.53 -8.48 34.14
CA GLU A 519 3.86 -7.93 34.42
C GLU A 519 3.95 -6.44 34.08
N PHE A 520 3.36 -6.03 32.95
CA PHE A 520 3.42 -4.64 32.47
C PHE A 520 2.10 -3.88 32.60
N GLY A 521 1.01 -4.53 33.03
CA GLY A 521 -0.28 -3.87 33.29
C GLY A 521 -1.03 -3.46 32.02
N LEU A 522 -0.68 -3.98 30.86
CA LEU A 522 -1.25 -3.56 29.57
C LEU A 522 -2.72 -3.98 29.44
N THR A 523 -3.64 -3.06 29.69
CA THR A 523 -5.09 -3.30 29.73
C THR A 523 -5.77 -3.03 28.39
N SER A 524 -5.16 -2.24 27.50
CA SER A 524 -5.63 -2.01 26.13
C SER A 524 -4.51 -2.20 25.11
N TYR A 525 -4.84 -2.74 23.94
CA TYR A 525 -3.88 -3.11 22.89
C TYR A 525 -4.45 -2.97 21.48
N LEU A 526 -3.67 -2.42 20.56
CA LEU A 526 -3.92 -2.39 19.14
C LEU A 526 -2.63 -2.78 18.41
N GLY A 527 -2.65 -3.84 17.61
CA GLY A 527 -1.48 -4.35 16.91
C GLY A 527 -1.77 -4.83 15.51
N THR A 528 -0.77 -4.75 14.63
CA THR A 528 -0.77 -5.38 13.30
C THR A 528 0.50 -6.19 13.08
N ARG A 529 0.42 -7.20 12.19
CA ARG A 529 1.60 -7.97 11.79
C ARG A 529 2.51 -7.14 10.91
N VAL A 530 3.81 -7.27 11.12
CA VAL A 530 4.85 -6.75 10.22
C VAL A 530 5.46 -7.92 9.48
N MET A 531 5.63 -7.76 8.18
CA MET A 531 6.16 -8.77 7.28
C MET A 531 7.57 -8.40 6.83
N ASN A 532 8.37 -9.42 6.53
CA ASN A 532 9.65 -9.30 5.84
C ASN A 532 9.64 -10.30 4.69
N GLY A 533 9.27 -9.83 3.49
CA GLY A 533 8.84 -10.69 2.41
C GLY A 533 7.57 -11.43 2.83
N SER A 534 7.62 -12.75 2.83
CA SER A 534 6.51 -13.59 3.29
C SER A 534 6.61 -14.06 4.73
N LYS A 535 7.72 -13.78 5.41
CA LYS A 535 7.89 -14.23 6.78
C LYS A 535 7.35 -13.15 7.71
N PRO A 536 6.57 -13.52 8.73
CA PRO A 536 6.23 -12.57 9.77
C PRO A 536 7.52 -12.11 10.46
N TYR A 537 7.79 -10.82 10.36
CA TYR A 537 8.88 -10.18 11.07
C TYR A 537 8.55 -10.04 12.55
N GLY A 538 7.31 -9.67 12.87
CA GLY A 538 6.84 -9.50 14.23
C GLY A 538 5.63 -8.60 14.29
N THR A 539 5.55 -7.69 15.27
CA THR A 539 4.35 -6.88 15.51
C THR A 539 4.66 -5.41 15.64
N PHE A 540 3.81 -4.58 15.01
CA PHE A 540 3.76 -3.15 15.23
C PHE A 540 2.52 -2.84 16.06
N TRP A 541 2.69 -2.24 17.24
CA TRP A 541 1.63 -2.21 18.24
C TRP A 541 1.62 -0.93 19.09
N PHE A 542 0.47 -0.67 19.70
CA PHE A 542 0.20 0.40 20.65
C PHE A 542 -0.64 -0.13 21.82
N GLY A 543 -0.52 0.47 22.99
CA GLY A 543 -1.37 0.12 24.13
C GLY A 543 -1.22 1.03 25.34
N SER A 544 -2.09 0.83 26.33
CA SER A 544 -2.10 1.60 27.58
C SER A 544 -2.26 0.69 28.80
N THR A 545 -1.84 1.21 29.96
CA THR A 545 -2.10 0.60 31.26
C THR A 545 -3.52 0.87 31.76
N GLU A 546 -4.21 1.85 31.18
CA GLU A 546 -5.64 2.10 31.40
C GLU A 546 -6.54 1.52 30.29
N PRO A 547 -7.70 0.93 30.69
CA PRO A 547 -8.68 0.40 29.75
C PRO A 547 -9.36 1.55 29.02
N ARG A 548 -9.80 1.30 27.78
CA ARG A 548 -10.57 2.30 27.02
C ARG A 548 -12.05 2.19 27.36
N ASP A 549 -12.71 3.33 27.46
CA ASP A 549 -14.16 3.40 27.63
C ASP A 549 -14.94 3.02 26.36
N ARG A 550 -14.24 2.91 25.22
CA ARG A 550 -14.79 2.61 23.90
C ARG A 550 -13.97 1.55 23.15
N PRO A 551 -14.60 0.77 22.25
CA PRO A 551 -13.88 -0.11 21.34
C PRO A 551 -13.04 0.68 20.32
N PHE A 552 -12.00 0.05 19.78
CA PHE A 552 -11.26 0.57 18.64
C PHE A 552 -12.15 0.60 17.39
N SER A 553 -12.17 1.75 16.73
CA SER A 553 -12.88 2.01 15.47
C SER A 553 -12.21 1.29 14.29
N GLU A 554 -12.97 1.09 13.20
CA GLU A 554 -12.39 0.59 11.94
C GLU A 554 -11.30 1.53 11.39
N THR A 555 -11.45 2.84 11.58
CA THR A 555 -10.45 3.82 11.15
C THR A 555 -9.12 3.62 11.89
N GLU A 556 -9.14 3.39 13.21
CA GLU A 556 -7.93 3.11 13.99
C GLU A 556 -7.25 1.82 13.53
N ARG A 557 -8.03 0.77 13.20
CA ARG A 557 -7.52 -0.49 12.63
C ARG A 557 -6.87 -0.28 11.26
N THR A 558 -7.52 0.46 10.36
CA THR A 558 -6.95 0.78 9.04
C THR A 558 -5.66 1.58 9.16
N PHE A 559 -5.57 2.54 10.08
CA PHE A 559 -4.35 3.33 10.25
C PHE A 559 -3.17 2.52 10.75
N ILE A 560 -3.37 1.66 11.76
CA ILE A 560 -2.28 0.80 12.21
C ILE A 560 -1.85 -0.18 11.12
N GLU A 561 -2.79 -0.71 10.34
CA GLU A 561 -2.48 -1.58 9.19
C GLU A 561 -1.61 -0.87 8.16
N LEU A 562 -1.97 0.35 7.74
CA LEU A 562 -1.19 1.15 6.80
C LEU A 562 0.22 1.44 7.32
N MET A 563 0.36 1.75 8.61
CA MET A 563 1.67 1.93 9.23
C MET A 563 2.48 0.62 9.23
N GLY A 564 1.86 -0.51 9.59
CA GLY A 564 2.51 -1.82 9.56
C GLY A 564 2.95 -2.25 8.16
N GLN A 565 2.14 -1.96 7.13
CA GLN A 565 2.51 -2.18 5.73
C GLN A 565 3.71 -1.33 5.32
N TRP A 566 3.76 -0.06 5.72
CA TRP A 566 4.91 0.80 5.47
C TRP A 566 6.17 0.27 6.17
N VAL A 567 6.08 -0.12 7.45
CA VAL A 567 7.20 -0.71 8.19
C VAL A 567 7.71 -1.97 7.49
N SER A 568 6.80 -2.84 7.04
CA SER A 568 7.13 -4.06 6.31
C SER A 568 7.89 -3.75 5.01
N TYR A 569 7.41 -2.77 4.25
CA TYR A 569 8.05 -2.31 3.02
C TYR A 569 9.46 -1.75 3.26
N GLU A 570 9.64 -0.91 4.28
CA GLU A 570 10.94 -0.27 4.53
C GLU A 570 11.97 -1.29 5.03
N LEU A 571 11.56 -2.26 5.86
CA LEU A 571 12.41 -3.40 6.27
C LEU A 571 12.87 -4.24 5.07
N GLU A 572 11.97 -4.52 4.12
CA GLU A 572 12.33 -5.20 2.88
C GLU A 572 13.30 -4.38 2.02
N ARG A 573 13.07 -3.08 1.94
CA ARG A 573 13.92 -2.15 1.19
C ARG A 573 15.34 -2.11 1.75
N GLU A 574 15.51 -1.93 3.06
CA GLU A 574 16.83 -1.88 3.70
C GLU A 574 17.58 -3.19 3.51
N ARG A 575 16.93 -4.34 3.72
CA ARG A 575 17.55 -5.65 3.46
C ARG A 575 17.96 -5.81 2.01
N ARG A 576 17.12 -5.42 1.05
CA ARG A 576 17.46 -5.45 -0.38
C ARG A 576 18.73 -4.65 -0.67
N GLU A 577 18.82 -3.43 -0.12
CA GLU A 577 20.01 -2.60 -0.28
C GLU A 577 21.24 -3.23 0.39
N GLN A 578 21.09 -3.81 1.58
CA GLN A 578 22.16 -4.52 2.28
C GLN A 578 22.68 -5.72 1.48
N TYR A 579 21.79 -6.53 0.91
CA TYR A 579 22.17 -7.67 0.07
C TYR A 579 22.90 -7.22 -1.21
N GLN A 580 22.43 -6.15 -1.86
CA GLN A 580 23.12 -5.57 -3.03
C GLN A 580 24.50 -5.00 -2.67
N ARG A 581 24.64 -4.30 -1.55
CA ARG A 581 25.93 -3.79 -1.05
C ARG A 581 26.88 -4.95 -0.73
N THR A 582 26.39 -6.02 -0.13
CA THR A 582 27.19 -7.22 0.16
C THR A 582 27.65 -7.92 -1.11
N LEU A 583 26.75 -8.15 -2.08
CA LEU A 583 27.12 -8.71 -3.39
C LEU A 583 28.20 -7.85 -4.08
N SER A 584 28.01 -6.53 -4.10
CA SER A 584 28.98 -5.59 -4.69
C SER A 584 30.34 -5.64 -4.00
N ARG A 585 30.36 -5.79 -2.67
CA ARG A 585 31.58 -5.93 -1.87
C ARG A 585 32.30 -7.24 -2.16
N ILE A 586 31.58 -8.36 -2.26
CA ILE A 586 32.16 -9.66 -2.63
C ILE A 586 32.77 -9.57 -4.03
N ALA A 587 32.04 -8.96 -4.97
CA ALA A 587 32.47 -8.81 -6.35
C ALA A 587 33.76 -7.98 -6.49
N ALA A 588 33.87 -6.89 -5.72
CA ALA A 588 34.94 -5.92 -5.86
C ALA A 588 36.26 -6.29 -5.16
N ASP A 589 36.32 -7.36 -4.36
CA ASP A 589 37.54 -7.72 -3.61
C ASP A 589 38.56 -8.44 -4.52
N PRO A 590 39.71 -7.83 -4.86
CA PRO A 590 40.68 -8.44 -5.76
C PRO A 590 41.54 -9.53 -5.09
N ASN A 591 41.53 -9.63 -3.75
CA ASN A 591 42.44 -10.51 -3.01
C ASN A 591 41.89 -11.92 -2.78
N ARG A 592 40.62 -12.15 -3.12
CA ARG A 592 39.92 -13.41 -2.87
C ARG A 592 39.84 -14.25 -4.13
N SER A 593 39.96 -15.56 -3.98
CA SER A 593 39.82 -16.51 -5.10
C SER A 593 38.37 -16.56 -5.60
N PHE A 594 38.18 -17.08 -6.81
CA PHE A 594 36.84 -17.30 -7.36
C PHE A 594 36.00 -18.21 -6.45
N GLU A 595 36.61 -19.28 -5.96
CA GLU A 595 35.98 -20.29 -5.11
C GLU A 595 35.55 -19.67 -3.76
N GLU A 596 36.40 -18.83 -3.15
CA GLU A 596 36.06 -18.10 -1.92
C GLU A 596 34.92 -17.11 -2.10
N LYS A 597 34.85 -16.42 -3.25
CA LYS A 597 33.76 -15.48 -3.56
C LYS A 597 32.46 -16.21 -3.88
N LEU A 598 32.56 -17.35 -4.58
CA LEU A 598 31.42 -18.18 -4.94
C LEU A 598 30.75 -18.76 -3.68
N ASP A 599 31.54 -19.18 -2.69
CA ASP A 599 31.04 -19.66 -1.40
C ASP A 599 30.19 -18.59 -0.67
N ASP A 600 30.70 -17.35 -0.56
CA ASP A 600 29.95 -16.23 0.02
C ASP A 600 28.68 -15.90 -0.76
N ILE A 601 28.69 -16.04 -2.08
CA ILE A 601 27.53 -15.80 -2.93
C ILE A 601 26.47 -16.86 -2.71
N PHE A 602 26.87 -18.13 -2.52
CA PHE A 602 25.94 -19.16 -2.13
C PHE A 602 25.34 -18.89 -0.74
N GLU A 603 26.13 -18.46 0.23
CA GLU A 603 25.64 -18.08 1.56
C GLU A 603 24.65 -16.91 1.48
N LEU A 604 25.02 -15.85 0.75
CA LEU A 604 24.18 -14.67 0.51
C LEU A 604 22.85 -15.02 -0.16
N GLY A 605 22.87 -15.91 -1.17
CA GLY A 605 21.67 -16.36 -1.85
C GLY A 605 20.79 -17.23 -0.97
N ARG A 606 21.36 -18.16 -0.21
CA ARG A 606 20.62 -18.98 0.76
C ARG A 606 19.88 -18.14 1.78
N GLU A 607 20.56 -17.14 2.35
CA GLU A 607 19.94 -16.18 3.28
C GLU A 607 18.85 -15.35 2.60
N ARG A 608 19.12 -14.82 1.40
CA ARG A 608 18.18 -13.95 0.69
C ARG A 608 16.90 -14.67 0.25
N PHE A 609 17.05 -15.89 -0.26
CA PHE A 609 15.97 -16.67 -0.86
C PHE A 609 15.30 -17.60 0.14
N ASP A 610 15.90 -17.78 1.32
CA ASP A 610 15.45 -18.74 2.32
C ASP A 610 15.42 -20.16 1.73
N LEU A 611 16.59 -20.60 1.28
CA LEU A 611 16.81 -21.91 0.65
C LEU A 611 18.01 -22.59 1.30
N GLU A 612 17.97 -23.92 1.36
CA GLU A 612 18.93 -24.73 2.12
C GLU A 612 20.29 -24.85 1.42
N ILE A 613 20.29 -24.88 0.09
CA ILE A 613 21.47 -25.22 -0.70
C ILE A 613 21.61 -24.19 -1.82
N GLY A 614 22.82 -23.68 -2.01
CA GLY A 614 23.22 -22.93 -3.20
C GLY A 614 24.28 -23.73 -3.97
N GLY A 615 24.25 -23.68 -5.30
CA GLY A 615 25.18 -24.44 -6.12
C GLY A 615 25.38 -23.89 -7.52
N LEU A 616 26.49 -24.32 -8.12
CA LEU A 616 26.85 -24.09 -9.51
C LEU A 616 27.07 -25.46 -10.17
N ALA A 617 26.43 -25.67 -11.30
CA ALA A 617 26.58 -26.90 -12.08
C ALA A 617 26.88 -26.59 -13.54
N GLN A 618 27.74 -27.41 -14.13
CA GLN A 618 27.97 -27.43 -15.57
C GLN A 618 26.79 -28.13 -16.26
N ILE A 619 26.35 -27.60 -17.38
CA ILE A 619 25.23 -28.14 -18.16
C ILE A 619 25.64 -28.34 -19.62
N ASP A 620 25.21 -29.45 -20.21
CA ASP A 620 25.30 -29.69 -21.65
C ASP A 620 23.92 -30.13 -22.15
N PRO A 621 23.14 -29.21 -22.76
CA PRO A 621 21.84 -29.54 -23.33
C PRO A 621 21.89 -30.56 -24.48
N THR A 622 23.02 -30.67 -25.18
CA THR A 622 23.19 -31.59 -26.32
C THR A 622 23.52 -33.00 -25.86
N ALA A 623 24.31 -33.13 -24.80
CA ALA A 623 24.65 -34.40 -24.18
C ALA A 623 23.63 -34.85 -23.10
N ASP A 624 22.65 -34.00 -22.79
CA ASP A 624 21.70 -34.18 -21.68
C ASP A 624 22.43 -34.37 -20.34
N SER A 625 23.47 -33.58 -20.06
CA SER A 625 24.30 -33.72 -18.85
C SER A 625 24.16 -32.52 -17.92
N PHE A 626 24.13 -32.81 -16.62
CA PHE A 626 24.20 -31.88 -15.51
C PHE A 626 25.23 -32.41 -14.50
N GLU A 627 26.30 -31.65 -14.27
CA GLU A 627 27.36 -32.00 -13.32
C GLU A 627 27.52 -30.89 -12.28
N VAL A 628 27.39 -31.25 -11.00
CA VAL A 628 27.53 -30.30 -9.89
C VAL A 628 29.01 -29.96 -9.68
N GLU A 629 29.41 -28.71 -9.82
CA GLU A 629 30.81 -28.29 -9.65
C GLU A 629 31.10 -27.80 -8.23
N ALA A 630 30.18 -27.04 -7.65
CA ALA A 630 30.32 -26.46 -6.33
C ALA A 630 28.95 -26.34 -5.66
N THR A 631 28.89 -26.62 -4.37
CA THR A 631 27.69 -26.43 -3.55
C THR A 631 28.05 -25.91 -2.16
N LYS A 632 27.08 -25.23 -1.55
CA LYS A 632 27.12 -24.81 -0.15
C LYS A 632 25.79 -25.21 0.49
N GLY A 633 25.86 -26.12 1.45
CA GLY A 633 24.70 -26.74 2.08
C GLY A 633 24.87 -28.25 2.10
N ASP A 634 24.23 -28.89 3.08
CA ASP A 634 24.32 -30.33 3.23
C ASP A 634 23.16 -30.98 2.48
N HIS A 635 23.49 -31.84 1.52
CA HIS A 635 22.53 -32.66 0.78
C HIS A 635 23.18 -33.98 0.39
N ASP A 636 22.46 -35.10 0.52
CA ASP A 636 23.01 -36.43 0.30
C ASP A 636 23.40 -36.69 -1.18
N GLN A 637 22.71 -36.04 -2.13
CA GLN A 637 22.92 -36.28 -3.57
C GLN A 637 23.38 -35.04 -4.37
N LEU A 638 23.32 -33.83 -3.80
CA LEU A 638 23.74 -32.60 -4.47
C LEU A 638 25.13 -32.19 -3.97
N VAL A 639 26.11 -33.03 -4.30
CA VAL A 639 27.51 -32.88 -3.90
C VAL A 639 28.40 -32.59 -5.12
N PRO A 640 29.53 -31.89 -4.95
CA PRO A 640 30.47 -31.68 -6.04
C PRO A 640 30.90 -33.00 -6.71
N GLY A 641 30.84 -33.04 -8.04
CA GLY A 641 31.09 -34.22 -8.89
C GLY A 641 29.88 -35.14 -9.09
N ALA A 642 28.70 -34.81 -8.57
CA ALA A 642 27.48 -35.55 -8.86
C ALA A 642 27.00 -35.25 -10.29
N GLU A 643 26.72 -36.31 -11.06
CA GLU A 643 26.27 -36.21 -12.46
C GLU A 643 24.89 -36.87 -12.63
N VAL A 644 23.96 -36.15 -13.25
CA VAL A 644 22.62 -36.64 -13.61
C VAL A 644 22.20 -36.15 -14.98
N PRO A 645 21.22 -36.81 -15.64
CA PRO A 645 20.68 -36.31 -16.89
C PRO A 645 20.03 -34.93 -16.69
N LEU A 646 20.35 -33.94 -17.53
CA LEU A 646 19.78 -32.59 -17.43
C LEU A 646 18.24 -32.64 -17.48
N SER A 647 17.69 -33.54 -18.27
CA SER A 647 16.26 -33.79 -18.42
C SER A 647 15.56 -34.29 -17.16
N GLU A 648 16.31 -34.81 -16.19
CA GLU A 648 15.83 -35.28 -14.89
C GLU A 648 15.98 -34.22 -13.79
N THR A 649 16.35 -32.98 -14.17
CA THR A 649 16.50 -31.83 -13.27
C THR A 649 15.51 -30.72 -13.59
N TYR A 650 15.31 -29.80 -12.64
CA TYR A 650 14.57 -28.56 -12.88
C TYR A 650 15.32 -27.59 -13.81
N CYS A 651 16.62 -27.78 -13.99
CA CYS A 651 17.43 -26.96 -14.89
C CYS A 651 17.02 -27.14 -16.37
N ARG A 652 16.31 -28.20 -16.75
CA ARG A 652 15.80 -28.38 -18.12
C ARG A 652 14.98 -27.17 -18.61
N THR A 653 14.22 -26.51 -17.73
CA THR A 653 13.41 -25.34 -18.12
C THR A 653 14.23 -24.06 -18.25
N THR A 654 15.38 -23.96 -17.59
CA THR A 654 16.32 -22.83 -17.77
C THR A 654 16.97 -22.80 -19.17
N VAL A 655 16.81 -23.87 -19.96
CA VAL A 655 17.23 -23.97 -21.37
C VAL A 655 16.20 -23.32 -22.34
N GLY A 656 15.03 -22.91 -21.84
CA GLY A 656 13.98 -22.20 -22.60
C GLY A 656 14.21 -20.68 -22.77
N ASP A 657 13.16 -19.92 -23.09
CA ASP A 657 13.22 -18.44 -23.31
C ASP A 657 13.31 -17.62 -22.00
N GLU A 658 13.06 -18.22 -20.84
CA GLU A 658 13.04 -17.51 -19.56
C GLU A 658 14.46 -17.43 -18.93
N THR A 659 14.84 -16.23 -18.51
CA THR A 659 16.18 -15.94 -17.95
C THR A 659 16.35 -16.48 -16.52
N VAL A 660 15.28 -16.59 -15.75
CA VAL A 660 15.28 -17.17 -14.39
C VAL A 660 14.08 -18.11 -14.31
N THR A 661 14.27 -19.30 -13.75
CA THR A 661 13.22 -20.27 -13.54
C THR A 661 13.11 -20.62 -12.07
N ASP A 662 11.88 -20.71 -11.58
CA ASP A 662 11.59 -21.19 -10.23
C ASP A 662 10.47 -22.21 -10.19
N VAL A 663 10.51 -23.04 -9.16
CA VAL A 663 9.54 -24.08 -8.85
C VAL A 663 9.26 -24.01 -7.35
N THR A 664 8.02 -23.76 -6.96
CA THR A 664 7.57 -23.82 -5.55
C THR A 664 6.63 -25.00 -5.28
N ASP A 665 6.13 -25.63 -6.35
CA ASP A 665 5.29 -26.84 -6.32
C ASP A 665 5.70 -27.73 -7.52
N PRO A 666 6.53 -28.76 -7.31
CA PRO A 666 7.03 -29.61 -8.38
C PRO A 666 5.94 -30.37 -9.12
N GLU A 667 4.88 -30.81 -8.45
CA GLU A 667 3.79 -31.55 -9.08
C GLU A 667 2.98 -30.65 -10.02
N ARG A 668 2.58 -29.47 -9.52
CA ARG A 668 1.83 -28.48 -10.31
C ARG A 668 2.65 -27.92 -11.47
N SER A 669 3.96 -27.82 -11.30
CA SER A 669 4.90 -27.33 -12.31
C SER A 669 5.32 -28.41 -13.32
N GLY A 670 4.80 -29.64 -13.19
CA GLY A 670 5.03 -30.72 -14.15
C GLY A 670 6.37 -31.48 -13.95
N PHE A 671 7.00 -31.30 -12.80
CA PHE A 671 8.26 -31.96 -12.44
C PHE A 671 8.12 -33.08 -11.39
N GLY A 672 6.89 -33.45 -11.01
CA GLY A 672 6.62 -34.49 -10.01
C GLY A 672 7.15 -35.89 -10.32
N ASN A 673 7.68 -36.15 -11.53
CA ASN A 673 8.28 -37.43 -11.92
C ASN A 673 9.78 -37.31 -12.27
N THR A 674 10.45 -36.24 -11.84
CA THR A 674 11.88 -36.04 -12.11
C THR A 674 12.74 -36.59 -10.98
N LEU A 675 13.97 -37.01 -11.27
CA LEU A 675 14.92 -37.42 -10.21
C LEU A 675 15.14 -36.31 -9.18
N ALA A 676 15.16 -35.04 -9.60
CA ALA A 676 15.26 -33.91 -8.68
C ALA A 676 14.17 -33.89 -7.60
N TYR A 677 12.94 -34.29 -7.93
CA TYR A 677 11.86 -34.41 -6.96
C TYR A 677 11.87 -35.76 -6.23
N GLU A 678 11.81 -36.87 -6.98
CA GLU A 678 11.57 -38.20 -6.41
C GLU A 678 12.77 -38.76 -5.64
N ALA A 679 13.98 -38.52 -6.14
CA ALA A 679 15.20 -39.05 -5.55
C ALA A 679 15.88 -38.02 -4.66
N PHE A 680 15.92 -36.76 -5.11
CA PHE A 680 16.63 -35.69 -4.39
C PHE A 680 15.73 -34.92 -3.44
N GLY A 681 14.42 -35.14 -3.45
CA GLY A 681 13.49 -34.52 -2.50
C GLY A 681 13.45 -33.00 -2.60
N VAL A 682 13.85 -32.42 -3.73
CA VAL A 682 13.84 -30.97 -3.88
C VAL A 682 12.39 -30.52 -4.06
N GLU A 683 11.83 -29.80 -3.09
CA GLU A 683 10.47 -29.26 -3.20
C GLU A 683 10.46 -27.82 -3.73
N THR A 684 11.56 -27.08 -3.55
CA THR A 684 11.68 -25.69 -4.00
C THR A 684 12.98 -25.47 -4.78
N TYR A 685 12.90 -24.76 -5.92
CA TYR A 685 14.04 -24.45 -6.79
C TYR A 685 13.97 -23.03 -7.34
N LEU A 686 15.13 -22.39 -7.44
CA LEU A 686 15.36 -21.13 -8.13
C LEU A 686 16.68 -21.25 -8.90
N GLY A 687 16.66 -21.04 -10.20
CA GLY A 687 17.84 -21.24 -11.04
C GLY A 687 17.88 -20.35 -12.28
N THR A 688 19.07 -20.20 -12.86
CA THR A 688 19.33 -19.36 -14.03
C THR A 688 20.53 -19.91 -14.77
N ARG A 689 20.42 -19.98 -16.10
CA ARG A 689 21.54 -20.41 -16.92
C ARG A 689 22.58 -19.30 -17.05
N ILE A 690 23.83 -19.72 -17.11
CA ILE A 690 24.99 -18.90 -17.43
C ILE A 690 25.45 -19.32 -18.81
N GLU A 691 25.45 -18.35 -19.72
CA GLU A 691 25.92 -18.54 -21.08
C GLU A 691 27.36 -18.05 -21.22
N LEU A 692 28.26 -18.93 -21.67
CA LEU A 692 29.62 -18.58 -22.09
C LEU A 692 29.68 -18.69 -23.61
N ASP A 693 30.34 -17.73 -24.27
CA ASP A 693 30.41 -17.67 -25.75
C ASP A 693 29.04 -17.72 -26.49
N ASN A 694 27.96 -17.31 -25.83
CA ASN A 694 26.55 -17.37 -26.27
C ASN A 694 25.94 -18.78 -26.33
N GLU A 695 26.55 -19.77 -25.68
CA GLU A 695 25.99 -21.10 -25.51
C GLU A 695 25.72 -21.37 -24.01
N PRO A 696 24.67 -22.12 -23.64
CA PRO A 696 24.45 -22.54 -22.26
C PRO A 696 25.62 -23.40 -21.76
N ASP A 697 26.31 -22.95 -20.70
CA ASP A 697 27.49 -23.64 -20.15
C ASP A 697 27.27 -24.09 -18.70
N ARG A 698 26.69 -23.23 -17.87
CA ARG A 698 26.43 -23.53 -16.45
C ARG A 698 25.04 -23.11 -16.02
N THR A 699 24.66 -23.50 -14.82
CA THR A 699 23.48 -22.98 -14.11
C THR A 699 23.84 -22.67 -12.66
N LEU A 700 23.49 -21.45 -12.23
CA LEU A 700 23.49 -21.08 -10.83
C LEU A 700 22.11 -21.42 -10.26
N PHE A 701 22.06 -22.19 -9.18
CA PHE A 701 20.81 -22.66 -8.60
C PHE A 701 20.81 -22.62 -7.08
N PHE A 702 19.60 -22.49 -6.53
CA PHE A 702 19.30 -22.58 -5.12
C PHE A 702 18.11 -23.50 -4.91
N VAL A 703 18.19 -24.37 -3.92
CA VAL A 703 17.17 -25.41 -3.67
C VAL A 703 16.90 -25.63 -2.19
N SER A 704 15.72 -26.18 -1.90
CA SER A 704 15.30 -26.62 -0.57
C SER A 704 14.52 -27.92 -0.68
N THR A 705 14.67 -28.77 0.32
CA THR A 705 13.85 -29.99 0.47
C THR A 705 12.47 -29.69 1.06
N ASP A 706 12.29 -28.52 1.67
CA ASP A 706 11.00 -28.03 2.14
C ASP A 706 10.22 -27.29 1.04
N SER A 707 8.91 -27.51 1.01
CA SER A 707 7.98 -26.73 0.18
C SER A 707 7.86 -25.29 0.64
N ARG A 708 7.82 -24.40 -0.34
CA ARG A 708 7.63 -22.97 -0.11
C ARG A 708 6.15 -22.60 -0.31
N GLY A 709 5.50 -22.13 0.76
CA GLY A 709 4.09 -21.73 0.72
C GLY A 709 3.74 -20.46 -0.08
N ARG A 710 4.72 -19.85 -0.77
CA ARG A 710 4.56 -18.60 -1.52
C ARG A 710 5.53 -18.51 -2.69
N GLU A 711 5.13 -17.81 -3.75
CA GLU A 711 5.95 -17.65 -4.96
C GLU A 711 7.18 -16.76 -4.72
N PHE A 712 8.21 -16.92 -5.56
CA PHE A 712 9.35 -16.01 -5.57
C PHE A 712 8.92 -14.64 -6.09
N THR A 713 9.36 -13.60 -5.38
CA THR A 713 9.13 -12.21 -5.75
C THR A 713 10.02 -11.82 -6.94
N ASP A 714 9.58 -10.84 -7.74
CA ASP A 714 10.41 -10.28 -8.81
C ASP A 714 11.76 -9.74 -8.30
N ALA A 715 11.79 -9.24 -7.06
CA ALA A 715 13.03 -8.78 -6.42
C ALA A 715 14.00 -9.94 -6.13
N GLU A 716 13.51 -11.12 -5.72
CA GLU A 716 14.34 -12.31 -5.54
C GLU A 716 14.87 -12.82 -6.90
N ARG A 717 14.01 -12.90 -7.92
CA ARG A 717 14.41 -13.30 -9.28
C ARG A 717 15.46 -12.35 -9.87
N THR A 718 15.26 -11.05 -9.72
CA THR A 718 16.21 -10.03 -10.18
C THR A 718 17.54 -10.15 -9.45
N PHE A 719 17.52 -10.34 -8.12
CA PHE A 719 18.75 -10.50 -7.35
C PHE A 719 19.51 -11.77 -7.75
N HIS A 720 18.81 -12.88 -7.98
CA HIS A 720 19.38 -14.12 -8.49
C HIS A 720 20.05 -13.93 -9.85
N HIS A 721 19.40 -13.20 -10.77
CA HIS A 721 19.97 -12.86 -12.06
C HIS A 721 21.26 -12.02 -11.93
N LEU A 722 21.29 -11.03 -11.03
CA LEU A 722 22.49 -10.22 -10.77
C LEU A 722 23.66 -11.08 -10.25
N MET A 723 23.37 -12.04 -9.37
CA MET A 723 24.39 -12.98 -8.89
C MET A 723 24.96 -13.81 -10.04
N ALA A 724 24.11 -14.33 -10.93
CA ALA A 724 24.56 -15.09 -12.09
C ALA A 724 25.33 -14.25 -13.11
N GLN A 725 24.95 -12.98 -13.31
CA GLN A 725 25.73 -12.05 -14.15
C GLN A 725 27.14 -11.86 -13.60
N TRP A 726 27.29 -11.77 -12.28
CA TRP A 726 28.60 -11.72 -11.65
C TRP A 726 29.40 -13.02 -11.88
N VAL A 727 28.78 -14.19 -11.65
CA VAL A 727 29.45 -15.48 -11.86
C VAL A 727 29.91 -15.61 -13.31
N LYS A 728 29.04 -15.23 -14.27
CA LYS A 728 29.35 -15.19 -15.70
C LYS A 728 30.58 -14.32 -15.99
N PHE A 729 30.58 -13.08 -15.48
CA PHE A 729 31.69 -12.14 -15.71
C PHE A 729 33.03 -12.72 -15.22
N GLU A 730 33.03 -13.36 -14.05
CA GLU A 730 34.23 -13.92 -13.45
C GLU A 730 34.72 -15.19 -14.19
N LEU A 731 33.80 -16.02 -14.68
CA LEU A 731 34.10 -17.17 -15.54
C LEU A 731 34.69 -16.73 -16.89
N ASP A 732 34.06 -15.76 -17.56
CA ASP A 732 34.54 -15.14 -18.80
C ASP A 732 35.97 -14.60 -18.62
N ARG A 733 36.24 -13.92 -17.51
CA ARG A 733 37.56 -13.38 -17.17
C ARG A 733 38.60 -14.51 -17.08
N LYS A 734 38.30 -15.56 -16.32
CA LYS A 734 39.18 -16.72 -16.11
C LYS A 734 39.44 -17.47 -17.42
N GLN A 735 38.43 -17.61 -18.29
CA GLN A 735 38.59 -18.24 -19.61
C GLN A 735 39.51 -17.45 -20.53
N ARG A 736 39.39 -16.11 -20.55
CA ARG A 736 40.29 -15.24 -21.32
C ARG A 736 41.72 -15.26 -20.80
N GLU A 737 41.92 -15.23 -19.48
CA GLU A 737 43.24 -15.34 -18.87
C GLU A 737 43.93 -16.65 -19.27
N ARG A 738 43.22 -17.77 -19.13
CA ARG A 738 43.73 -19.07 -19.57
C ARG A 738 44.03 -19.12 -21.06
N ALA A 739 43.16 -18.56 -21.90
CA ALA A 739 43.38 -18.52 -23.35
C ALA A 739 44.62 -17.69 -23.73
N LEU A 740 44.87 -16.60 -23.00
CA LEU A 740 46.08 -15.77 -23.16
C LEU A 740 47.34 -16.55 -22.75
N GLU A 741 47.31 -17.22 -21.60
CA GLU A 741 48.41 -18.07 -21.13
C GLU A 741 48.74 -19.17 -22.14
N GLU A 742 47.72 -19.91 -22.61
CA GLU A 742 47.91 -20.96 -23.62
C GLU A 742 48.39 -20.42 -24.98
N SER A 743 48.01 -19.19 -25.35
CA SER A 743 48.49 -18.53 -26.56
C SER A 743 49.96 -18.13 -26.44
N ASN A 744 50.37 -17.64 -25.27
CA ASN A 744 51.76 -17.30 -24.98
C ASN A 744 52.64 -18.56 -25.02
N GLU A 745 52.24 -19.63 -24.34
CA GLU A 745 52.96 -20.91 -24.37
C GLU A 745 53.13 -21.46 -25.80
N ARG A 746 52.08 -21.36 -26.63
CA ARG A 746 52.13 -21.79 -28.04
C ARG A 746 53.11 -20.95 -28.87
N LEU A 747 53.15 -19.63 -28.66
CA LEU A 747 54.08 -18.74 -29.35
C LEU A 747 55.53 -19.09 -29.02
N GLU A 748 55.82 -19.37 -27.75
CA GLU A 748 57.16 -19.78 -27.29
C GLU A 748 57.61 -21.11 -27.89
N GLN A 749 56.74 -22.12 -27.87
CA GLN A 749 57.04 -23.43 -28.46
C GLN A 749 57.34 -23.31 -29.96
N PHE A 750 56.58 -22.46 -30.67
CA PHE A 750 56.83 -22.17 -32.07
C PHE A 750 58.18 -21.48 -32.29
N ALA A 751 58.50 -20.43 -31.52
CA ALA A 751 59.78 -19.71 -31.62
C ALA A 751 60.97 -20.64 -31.36
N TYR A 752 60.85 -21.54 -30.38
CA TYR A 752 61.88 -22.54 -30.06
C TYR A 752 62.11 -23.54 -31.19
N ALA A 753 61.04 -24.16 -31.70
CA ALA A 753 61.13 -25.17 -32.75
C ALA A 753 61.66 -24.59 -34.05
N ALA A 754 61.16 -23.42 -34.47
CA ALA A 754 61.61 -22.75 -35.69
C ALA A 754 63.10 -22.41 -35.65
N SER A 755 63.61 -21.94 -34.51
CA SER A 755 65.01 -21.57 -34.38
C SER A 755 65.94 -22.77 -34.39
N HIS A 756 65.58 -23.88 -33.72
CA HIS A 756 66.34 -25.12 -33.77
C HIS A 756 66.46 -25.65 -35.21
N ASP A 757 65.35 -25.66 -35.95
CA ASP A 757 65.31 -26.15 -37.33
C ASP A 757 66.06 -25.25 -38.32
N LEU A 758 66.26 -23.97 -38.00
CA LEU A 758 67.09 -23.04 -38.78
C LEU A 758 68.58 -23.13 -38.43
N GLN A 759 68.94 -23.43 -37.18
CA GLN A 759 70.33 -23.55 -36.73
C GLN A 759 71.05 -24.77 -37.32
N GLU A 760 70.36 -25.90 -37.43
CA GLU A 760 70.96 -27.14 -37.93
C GLU A 760 71.47 -27.06 -39.38
N PRO A 761 70.69 -26.59 -40.38
CA PRO A 761 71.18 -26.41 -41.75
C PRO A 761 72.26 -25.33 -41.83
N LEU A 762 72.15 -24.27 -41.03
CA LEU A 762 73.12 -23.19 -41.02
C LEU A 762 74.49 -23.63 -40.50
N ARG A 763 74.53 -24.42 -39.42
CA ARG A 763 75.76 -25.04 -38.90
C ARG A 763 76.46 -25.90 -39.95
N MET A 764 75.69 -26.62 -40.77
CA MET A 764 76.23 -27.41 -41.88
C MET A 764 76.85 -26.51 -42.95
N VAL A 765 76.19 -25.41 -43.33
CA VAL A 765 76.71 -24.43 -44.30
C VAL A 765 78.01 -23.81 -43.78
N THR A 766 78.05 -23.30 -42.55
CA THR A 766 79.26 -22.73 -41.93
C THR A 766 80.41 -23.73 -41.92
N SER A 767 80.15 -24.99 -41.52
CA SER A 767 81.19 -26.03 -41.46
C SER A 767 81.81 -26.33 -42.82
N TYR A 768 81.02 -26.36 -43.90
CA TYR A 768 81.55 -26.58 -45.25
C TYR A 768 82.31 -25.37 -45.78
N LEU A 769 81.86 -24.14 -45.49
CA LEU A 769 82.57 -22.92 -45.87
C LEU A 769 83.94 -22.84 -45.17
N GLN A 770 84.00 -23.12 -43.87
CA GLN A 770 85.26 -23.19 -43.11
C GLN A 770 86.19 -24.30 -43.60
N LEU A 771 85.65 -25.45 -44.05
CA LEU A 771 86.45 -26.52 -44.67
C LEU A 771 87.01 -26.13 -46.04
N LEU A 772 86.25 -25.35 -46.83
CA LEU A 772 86.72 -24.81 -48.10
C LEU A 772 87.86 -23.82 -47.87
N GLU A 773 87.69 -22.94 -46.88
CA GLU A 773 88.70 -21.95 -46.48
C GLU A 773 89.99 -22.65 -46.02
N GLN A 774 89.92 -23.57 -45.06
CA GLN A 774 91.10 -24.24 -44.52
C GLN A 774 91.85 -25.14 -45.52
N ARG A 775 91.15 -25.75 -46.48
CA ARG A 775 91.72 -26.79 -47.36
C ARG A 775 92.07 -26.31 -48.76
N TYR A 776 91.41 -25.26 -49.23
CA TYR A 776 91.53 -24.77 -50.61
C TYR A 776 91.88 -23.27 -50.69
N ALA A 777 92.18 -22.59 -49.57
CA ALA A 777 92.67 -21.19 -49.56
C ALA A 777 93.66 -20.90 -50.68
N ASP A 778 94.78 -21.64 -50.74
CA ASP A 778 95.85 -21.46 -51.75
C ASP A 778 95.42 -21.72 -53.21
N ALA A 779 94.20 -22.20 -53.45
CA ALA A 779 93.65 -22.50 -54.78
C ALA A 779 92.62 -21.47 -55.27
N PHE A 780 92.22 -20.50 -54.43
CA PHE A 780 91.37 -19.38 -54.81
C PHE A 780 92.21 -18.20 -55.34
N ASP A 781 91.62 -17.37 -56.20
CA ASP A 781 92.13 -16.05 -56.54
C ASP A 781 91.67 -15.03 -55.48
N GLU A 782 92.22 -13.80 -55.52
CA GLU A 782 91.88 -12.73 -54.55
C GLU A 782 90.36 -12.53 -54.42
N ASP A 783 89.64 -12.51 -55.56
CA ASP A 783 88.17 -12.41 -55.58
C ASP A 783 87.49 -13.64 -54.94
N GLY A 784 88.05 -14.84 -55.12
CA GLY A 784 87.53 -16.10 -54.57
C GLY A 784 87.72 -16.24 -53.06
N GLU A 785 88.82 -15.73 -52.51
CA GLU A 785 89.04 -15.64 -51.07
C GLU A 785 88.06 -14.63 -50.44
N GLU A 786 87.90 -13.45 -51.05
CA GLU A 786 86.96 -12.41 -50.60
C GLU A 786 85.50 -12.92 -50.59
N PHE A 787 85.06 -13.61 -51.64
CA PHE A 787 83.70 -14.19 -51.68
C PHE A 787 83.48 -15.28 -50.63
N LEU A 788 84.52 -16.05 -50.28
CA LEU A 788 84.42 -17.09 -49.27
C LEU A 788 84.34 -16.48 -47.87
N GLU A 789 85.13 -15.45 -47.59
CA GLU A 789 85.08 -14.65 -46.36
C GLU A 789 83.69 -14.06 -46.15
N PHE A 790 83.11 -13.43 -47.19
CA PHE A 790 81.73 -12.92 -47.14
C PHE A 790 80.68 -14.01 -46.87
N ALA A 791 80.87 -15.22 -47.39
CA ALA A 791 79.95 -16.33 -47.20
C ALA A 791 80.02 -16.91 -45.78
N VAL A 792 81.23 -17.08 -45.22
CA VAL A 792 81.45 -17.52 -43.83
C VAL A 792 80.83 -16.52 -42.88
N ASP A 793 81.18 -15.25 -43.04
CA ASP A 793 80.63 -14.14 -42.26
C ASP A 793 79.09 -14.07 -42.37
N GLY A 794 78.54 -14.22 -43.58
CA GLY A 794 77.09 -14.30 -43.81
C GLY A 794 76.40 -15.43 -43.05
N ALA A 795 77.05 -16.59 -42.93
CA ALA A 795 76.53 -17.74 -42.21
C ALA A 795 76.62 -17.57 -40.69
N GLU A 796 77.71 -16.99 -40.18
CA GLU A 796 77.86 -16.69 -38.75
C GLU A 796 76.85 -15.63 -38.29
N ARG A 797 76.60 -14.60 -39.10
CA ARG A 797 75.53 -13.61 -38.86
C ARG A 797 74.15 -14.22 -38.68
N MET A 798 73.78 -15.14 -39.58
CA MET A 798 72.48 -15.79 -39.48
C MET A 798 72.37 -16.60 -38.19
N ARG A 799 73.48 -17.15 -37.67
CA ARG A 799 73.50 -17.92 -36.44
C ARG A 799 73.26 -16.99 -35.26
N ASP A 800 74.00 -15.89 -35.19
CA ASP A 800 73.91 -14.92 -34.11
C ASP A 800 72.55 -14.20 -34.08
N MET A 801 71.93 -13.98 -35.26
CA MET A 801 70.56 -13.47 -35.36
C MET A 801 69.51 -14.46 -34.82
N ILE A 802 69.67 -15.76 -35.10
CA ILE A 802 68.76 -16.79 -34.59
C ILE A 802 68.95 -16.97 -33.08
N ASP A 803 70.19 -16.96 -32.59
CA ASP A 803 70.51 -17.04 -31.16
C ASP A 803 69.94 -15.84 -30.40
N GLY A 804 70.11 -14.62 -30.91
CA GLY A 804 69.55 -13.42 -30.27
C GLY A 804 68.01 -13.38 -30.28
N LEU A 805 67.36 -13.90 -31.34
CA LEU A 805 65.89 -14.00 -31.37
C LEU A 805 65.36 -15.00 -30.35
N LEU A 806 66.06 -16.14 -30.18
CA LEU A 806 65.76 -17.13 -29.16
C LEU A 806 65.89 -16.56 -27.75
N GLU A 807 66.92 -15.75 -27.52
CA GLU A 807 67.16 -15.10 -26.25
C GLU A 807 66.06 -14.07 -25.94
N TYR A 808 65.71 -13.23 -26.93
CA TYR A 808 64.62 -12.27 -26.84
C TYR A 808 63.27 -12.91 -26.46
N SER A 809 62.92 -14.05 -27.06
CA SER A 809 61.70 -14.81 -26.74
C SER A 809 61.68 -15.45 -25.35
N ARG A 810 62.82 -15.60 -24.67
CA ARG A 810 62.92 -16.38 -23.41
C ARG A 810 62.97 -15.53 -22.15
N ILE A 811 63.06 -14.20 -22.28
CA ILE A 811 63.22 -13.27 -21.15
C ILE A 811 62.09 -13.43 -20.11
N GLU A 812 60.84 -13.59 -20.55
CA GLU A 812 59.69 -13.66 -19.63
C GLU A 812 59.56 -15.03 -18.93
N THR A 813 59.80 -16.13 -19.64
CA THR A 813 59.46 -17.48 -19.16
C THR A 813 60.57 -18.27 -18.46
N ARG A 814 61.84 -17.86 -18.62
CA ARG A 814 63.00 -18.56 -18.03
C ARG A 814 63.90 -17.71 -17.15
N GLY A 815 63.54 -16.46 -16.89
CA GLY A 815 64.32 -15.65 -15.97
C GLY A 815 64.18 -16.15 -14.53
N ASP A 816 65.24 -15.96 -13.75
CA ASP A 816 65.27 -16.33 -12.34
C ASP A 816 64.29 -15.46 -11.52
N PRO A 817 63.89 -15.90 -10.31
CA PRO A 817 63.11 -15.09 -9.40
C PRO A 817 63.81 -13.77 -9.08
N PHE A 818 63.05 -12.69 -8.91
CA PHE A 818 63.63 -11.41 -8.52
C PHE A 818 64.09 -11.44 -7.06
N GLU A 819 65.39 -11.25 -6.86
CA GLU A 819 66.04 -11.22 -5.55
C GLU A 819 66.75 -9.87 -5.34
N PRO A 820 67.17 -9.53 -4.10
CA PRO A 820 68.00 -8.35 -3.88
C PRO A 820 69.39 -8.50 -4.52
N VAL A 821 69.69 -7.67 -5.52
CA VAL A 821 70.93 -7.68 -6.31
C VAL A 821 71.76 -6.44 -6.02
N GLU A 822 73.05 -6.64 -5.72
CA GLU A 822 74.05 -5.57 -5.60
C GLU A 822 74.59 -5.22 -7.00
N LEU A 823 74.18 -4.07 -7.54
CA LEU A 823 74.55 -3.70 -8.91
C LEU A 823 76.05 -3.47 -9.10
N ASP A 824 76.77 -3.04 -8.06
CA ASP A 824 78.23 -2.93 -8.11
C ASP A 824 78.90 -4.29 -8.42
N THR A 825 78.38 -5.38 -7.84
CA THR A 825 78.96 -6.72 -8.07
C THR A 825 78.68 -7.20 -9.50
N VAL A 826 77.48 -6.90 -9.99
CA VAL A 826 77.10 -7.22 -11.37
C VAL A 826 77.97 -6.45 -12.36
N LEU A 827 78.19 -5.15 -12.11
CA LEU A 827 79.04 -4.31 -12.96
C LEU A 827 80.49 -4.79 -12.94
N ASP A 828 81.06 -5.07 -11.77
CA ASP A 828 82.43 -5.58 -11.63
C ASP A 828 82.65 -6.86 -12.45
N ASP A 829 81.69 -7.78 -12.40
CA ASP A 829 81.77 -9.02 -13.17
C ASP A 829 81.68 -8.77 -14.68
N VAL A 830 80.84 -7.83 -15.14
CA VAL A 830 80.77 -7.44 -16.56
C VAL A 830 82.08 -6.81 -17.01
N LEU A 831 82.67 -5.93 -16.21
CA LEU A 831 83.96 -5.30 -16.53
C LEU A 831 85.08 -6.35 -16.64
N ALA A 832 85.06 -7.39 -15.81
CA ALA A 832 85.99 -8.51 -15.92
C ALA A 832 85.80 -9.30 -17.23
N ASP A 833 84.55 -9.51 -17.66
CA ASP A 833 84.24 -10.19 -18.93
C ASP A 833 84.69 -9.35 -20.15
N LEU A 834 84.66 -8.01 -20.05
CA LEU A 834 85.05 -7.08 -21.12
C LEU A 834 86.53 -6.65 -21.07
N GLN A 835 87.33 -7.17 -20.14
CA GLN A 835 88.71 -6.72 -19.91
C GLN A 835 89.58 -6.71 -21.17
N LEU A 836 89.45 -7.73 -22.02
CA LEU A 836 90.23 -7.82 -23.26
C LEU A 836 89.91 -6.66 -24.22
N GLN A 837 88.63 -6.34 -24.40
CA GLN A 837 88.19 -5.25 -25.26
C GLN A 837 88.59 -3.89 -24.69
N ILE A 838 88.50 -3.73 -23.37
CA ILE A 838 88.95 -2.52 -22.66
C ILE A 838 90.45 -2.29 -22.90
N ASP A 839 91.27 -3.35 -22.78
CA ASP A 839 92.71 -3.28 -23.01
C ASP A 839 93.07 -3.03 -24.48
N GLU A 840 92.29 -3.58 -25.43
CA GLU A 840 92.51 -3.40 -26.87
C GLU A 840 92.10 -2.01 -27.38
N THR A 841 91.12 -1.38 -26.73
CA THR A 841 90.56 -0.06 -27.13
C THR A 841 91.04 1.10 -26.26
N ASP A 842 91.88 0.85 -25.26
CA ASP A 842 92.28 1.83 -24.24
C ASP A 842 91.07 2.52 -23.57
N ALA A 843 89.97 1.79 -23.34
CA ALA A 843 88.72 2.33 -22.81
C ALA A 843 88.83 2.75 -21.33
N GLU A 844 88.33 3.95 -21.00
CA GLU A 844 88.21 4.46 -19.63
C GLU A 844 86.76 4.33 -19.14
N ILE A 845 86.49 3.34 -18.29
CA ILE A 845 85.17 3.14 -17.67
C ILE A 845 85.21 3.56 -16.21
N ALA A 846 84.40 4.53 -15.83
CA ALA A 846 84.27 5.02 -14.46
C ALA A 846 82.85 4.84 -13.94
N ALA A 847 82.71 4.16 -12.80
CA ALA A 847 81.43 3.92 -12.14
C ALA A 847 81.34 4.69 -10.81
N ALA A 848 80.19 5.30 -10.56
CA ALA A 848 79.80 5.74 -9.21
C ALA A 848 79.20 4.57 -8.41
N GLU A 849 79.07 4.72 -7.09
CA GLU A 849 78.46 3.71 -6.21
C GLU A 849 77.04 3.37 -6.68
N LEU A 850 76.80 2.11 -7.06
CA LEU A 850 75.53 1.65 -7.59
C LEU A 850 74.62 1.07 -6.48
N PRO A 851 73.30 1.26 -6.58
CA PRO A 851 72.37 0.85 -5.54
C PRO A 851 72.09 -0.64 -5.56
N ARG A 852 71.60 -1.16 -4.43
CA ARG A 852 70.92 -2.45 -4.36
C ARG A 852 69.49 -2.34 -4.90
N VAL A 853 69.12 -3.25 -5.81
CA VAL A 853 67.80 -3.29 -6.47
C VAL A 853 67.14 -4.65 -6.33
N THR A 854 65.86 -4.76 -6.68
CA THR A 854 65.17 -6.06 -6.76
C THR A 854 65.14 -6.51 -8.22
N GLY A 855 65.73 -7.66 -8.56
CA GLY A 855 65.77 -8.14 -9.93
C GLY A 855 66.49 -9.47 -10.14
N ASP A 856 66.62 -9.86 -11.40
CA ASP A 856 67.33 -11.05 -11.86
C ASP A 856 68.79 -10.66 -12.20
N ALA A 857 69.74 -11.14 -11.41
CA ALA A 857 71.16 -10.77 -11.57
C ALA A 857 71.74 -11.15 -12.94
N SER A 858 71.27 -12.24 -13.55
CA SER A 858 71.77 -12.71 -14.86
C SER A 858 71.30 -11.78 -16.00
N GLN A 859 70.04 -11.35 -15.95
CA GLN A 859 69.48 -10.44 -16.93
C GLN A 859 70.00 -9.00 -16.75
N LEU A 860 70.19 -8.56 -15.51
CA LEU A 860 70.79 -7.24 -15.25
C LEU A 860 72.26 -7.20 -15.71
N ARG A 861 73.02 -8.29 -15.54
CA ARG A 861 74.36 -8.43 -16.13
C ARG A 861 74.31 -8.23 -17.63
N GLN A 862 73.36 -8.86 -18.30
CA GLN A 862 73.18 -8.74 -19.75
C GLN A 862 72.83 -7.33 -20.21
N VAL A 863 72.01 -6.59 -19.44
CA VAL A 863 71.74 -5.17 -19.72
C VAL A 863 73.03 -4.35 -19.67
N PHE A 864 73.82 -4.48 -18.60
CA PHE A 864 75.10 -3.76 -18.48
C PHE A 864 76.08 -4.17 -19.58
N GLN A 865 76.21 -5.46 -19.88
CA GLN A 865 77.09 -5.95 -20.93
C GLN A 865 76.73 -5.37 -22.29
N ASN A 866 75.45 -5.36 -22.66
CA ASN A 866 75.00 -4.80 -23.93
C ASN A 866 75.22 -3.28 -24.02
N LEU A 867 74.91 -2.54 -22.95
CA LEU A 867 75.10 -1.08 -22.93
C LEU A 867 76.58 -0.69 -22.96
N LEU A 868 77.44 -1.38 -22.21
CA LEU A 868 78.88 -1.12 -22.18
C LEU A 868 79.55 -1.54 -23.49
N ASN A 869 79.16 -2.68 -24.08
CA ASN A 869 79.65 -3.08 -25.40
C ASN A 869 79.32 -2.05 -26.46
N ASN A 870 78.08 -1.52 -26.47
CA ASN A 870 77.71 -0.45 -27.38
C ASN A 870 78.56 0.81 -27.14
N ALA A 871 78.74 1.21 -25.88
CA ALA A 871 79.54 2.38 -25.55
C ALA A 871 81.01 2.28 -26.00
N ILE A 872 81.61 1.09 -25.91
CA ILE A 872 82.98 0.82 -26.38
C ILE A 872 83.02 0.81 -27.91
N GLN A 873 82.06 0.10 -28.53
CA GLN A 873 82.03 -0.13 -29.97
C GLN A 873 81.79 1.14 -30.79
N TYR A 874 80.91 2.03 -30.32
CA TYR A 874 80.50 3.25 -31.03
C TYR A 874 81.22 4.52 -30.54
N SER A 875 82.43 4.36 -29.99
CA SER A 875 83.27 5.44 -29.45
C SER A 875 83.91 6.36 -30.52
N GLY A 876 83.91 5.95 -31.79
CA GLY A 876 84.53 6.68 -32.89
C GLY A 876 86.06 6.51 -32.94
N ASP A 877 86.79 7.56 -33.31
CA ASP A 877 88.26 7.53 -33.44
C ASP A 877 89.01 7.80 -32.11
N GLU A 878 88.31 8.19 -31.04
CA GLU A 878 88.89 8.49 -29.72
C GLU A 878 88.73 7.31 -28.75
N PRO A 879 89.63 7.13 -27.76
CA PRO A 879 89.48 6.08 -26.76
C PRO A 879 88.12 6.19 -26.03
N PRO A 880 87.36 5.09 -25.88
CA PRO A 880 86.04 5.12 -25.28
C PRO A 880 86.07 5.66 -23.84
N ARG A 881 85.22 6.63 -23.53
CA ARG A 881 84.99 7.10 -22.16
C ARG A 881 83.56 6.81 -21.75
N VAL A 882 83.39 6.00 -20.71
CA VAL A 882 82.08 5.55 -20.25
C VAL A 882 81.89 5.85 -18.78
N HIS A 883 80.78 6.49 -18.45
CA HIS A 883 80.40 6.88 -17.10
C HIS A 883 79.10 6.19 -16.69
N VAL A 884 79.17 5.33 -15.67
CA VAL A 884 78.00 4.64 -15.10
C VAL A 884 77.62 5.28 -13.77
N TYR A 885 76.36 5.68 -13.62
CA TYR A 885 75.87 6.28 -12.39
C TYR A 885 74.40 5.97 -12.15
N ALA A 886 73.94 6.15 -10.90
CA ALA A 886 72.55 5.91 -10.52
C ALA A 886 71.99 7.06 -9.69
N ASN A 887 70.71 7.41 -9.93
CA ASN A 887 69.99 8.44 -9.20
C ASN A 887 68.65 7.90 -8.68
N ARG A 888 68.32 8.18 -7.42
CA ARG A 888 67.05 7.74 -6.84
C ARG A 888 65.91 8.66 -7.28
N ARG A 889 64.86 8.08 -7.86
CA ARG A 889 63.62 8.75 -8.26
C ARG A 889 62.44 8.10 -7.51
N GLY A 890 62.19 8.57 -6.29
CA GLY A 890 61.09 8.06 -5.46
C GLY A 890 61.30 6.60 -5.04
N ARG A 891 60.48 5.69 -5.57
CA ARG A 891 60.53 4.24 -5.31
C ARG A 891 61.38 3.46 -6.31
N GLU A 892 62.05 4.15 -7.23
CA GLU A 892 62.84 3.57 -8.32
C GLU A 892 64.24 4.18 -8.35
N TRP A 893 65.18 3.45 -8.93
CA TRP A 893 66.50 3.93 -9.29
C TRP A 893 66.56 4.13 -10.79
N VAL A 894 67.08 5.27 -11.24
CA VAL A 894 67.44 5.52 -12.63
C VAL A 894 68.93 5.22 -12.75
N ILE A 895 69.29 4.19 -13.50
CA ILE A 895 70.67 3.82 -13.82
C ILE A 895 70.96 4.38 -15.20
N SER A 896 72.09 5.07 -15.34
CA SER A 896 72.51 5.71 -16.60
C SER A 896 73.91 5.25 -16.98
N VAL A 897 74.08 4.88 -18.25
CA VAL A 897 75.36 4.60 -18.91
C VAL A 897 75.56 5.69 -19.96
N ARG A 898 76.54 6.57 -19.71
CA ARG A 898 76.90 7.67 -20.60
C ARG A 898 78.20 7.36 -21.32
N ASP A 899 78.23 7.53 -22.62
CA ASP A 899 79.43 7.47 -23.47
C ASP A 899 79.70 8.82 -24.15
N ASP A 900 80.93 9.01 -24.62
CA ASP A 900 81.36 10.15 -25.44
C ASP A 900 81.47 9.76 -26.94
N GLY A 901 80.68 8.78 -27.39
CA GLY A 901 80.76 8.20 -28.74
C GLY A 901 80.14 9.05 -29.84
N ILE A 902 79.85 8.41 -30.98
CA ILE A 902 79.39 9.08 -32.21
C ILE A 902 78.01 9.77 -32.11
N GLY A 903 77.22 9.44 -31.07
CA GLY A 903 75.88 9.97 -30.87
C GLY A 903 74.84 9.43 -31.87
N ILE A 904 73.55 9.68 -31.60
CA ILE A 904 72.39 9.13 -32.34
C ILE A 904 71.47 10.29 -32.74
N ASP A 905 71.07 10.32 -34.01
CA ASP A 905 70.11 11.31 -34.51
C ASP A 905 68.77 11.19 -33.76
N PRO A 906 68.16 12.29 -33.29
CA PRO A 906 66.87 12.26 -32.60
C PRO A 906 65.76 11.51 -33.34
N GLU A 907 65.76 11.50 -34.68
CA GLU A 907 64.75 10.77 -35.48
C GLU A 907 64.91 9.25 -35.39
N ASP A 908 66.08 8.76 -34.97
CA ASP A 908 66.45 7.36 -34.93
C ASP A 908 66.53 6.76 -33.51
N GLN A 909 66.34 7.57 -32.47
CA GLN A 909 66.44 7.15 -31.06
C GLN A 909 65.36 6.14 -30.62
N ASP A 910 64.17 6.19 -31.19
CA ASP A 910 63.14 5.16 -30.95
C ASP A 910 63.45 3.86 -31.72
N ARG A 911 64.18 3.98 -32.84
CA ARG A 911 64.47 2.85 -33.73
C ARG A 911 65.56 1.94 -33.19
N VAL A 912 66.48 2.45 -32.37
CA VAL A 912 67.59 1.63 -31.83
C VAL A 912 67.14 0.49 -30.92
N PHE A 913 65.92 0.56 -30.38
CA PHE A 913 65.33 -0.53 -29.60
C PHE A 913 64.48 -1.51 -30.43
N THR A 914 64.39 -1.31 -31.75
CA THR A 914 63.65 -2.22 -32.64
C THR A 914 64.50 -3.44 -33.00
N VAL A 915 63.94 -4.64 -32.88
CA VAL A 915 64.62 -5.90 -33.20
C VAL A 915 65.06 -5.90 -34.68
N PHE A 916 66.36 -6.15 -34.92
CA PHE A 916 67.01 -6.18 -36.24
C PHE A 916 67.18 -4.83 -36.95
N ASP A 917 66.83 -3.69 -36.33
CA ASP A 917 67.09 -2.38 -36.91
C ASP A 917 68.50 -1.88 -36.54
N ARG A 918 69.22 -1.28 -37.50
CA ARG A 918 70.58 -0.74 -37.33
C ARG A 918 70.71 0.61 -38.01
N LEU A 919 71.39 1.53 -37.35
CA LEU A 919 71.60 2.89 -37.86
C LEU A 919 72.84 3.03 -38.76
N HIS A 920 73.88 2.23 -38.52
CA HIS A 920 75.12 2.26 -39.28
C HIS A 920 75.28 1.05 -40.21
N SER A 921 75.96 1.29 -41.32
CA SER A 921 76.27 0.24 -42.29
C SER A 921 77.29 -0.74 -41.71
N ARG A 922 77.23 -1.99 -42.18
CA ARG A 922 77.98 -3.08 -41.59
C ARG A 922 79.50 -3.02 -41.81
N ASP A 923 79.93 -2.27 -42.83
CA ASP A 923 81.34 -2.01 -43.10
C ASP A 923 81.95 -1.05 -42.06
N GLU A 924 81.12 -0.44 -41.22
CA GLU A 924 81.48 0.59 -40.23
C GLU A 924 81.48 0.04 -38.78
N TYR A 925 80.50 -0.82 -38.40
CA TYR A 925 80.41 -1.42 -37.06
C TYR A 925 79.75 -2.82 -37.05
N GLU A 926 80.27 -3.75 -36.22
CA GLU A 926 79.75 -5.11 -36.03
C GLU A 926 78.48 -5.19 -35.14
N GLY A 927 77.81 -6.35 -35.04
CA GLY A 927 76.68 -6.58 -34.14
C GLY A 927 75.51 -7.31 -34.79
N THR A 928 74.46 -7.64 -34.03
CA THR A 928 73.23 -8.33 -34.53
C THR A 928 72.02 -7.40 -34.69
N GLY A 929 71.98 -6.27 -33.97
CA GLY A 929 70.81 -5.37 -33.91
C GLY A 929 69.72 -5.83 -32.93
N ILE A 930 70.06 -6.73 -31.99
CA ILE A 930 69.11 -7.29 -31.00
C ILE A 930 69.41 -6.77 -29.58
N GLY A 931 70.66 -6.41 -29.28
CA GLY A 931 71.11 -6.11 -27.91
C GLY A 931 70.31 -5.04 -27.17
N LEU A 932 69.99 -3.91 -27.82
CA LEU A 932 69.20 -2.84 -27.19
C LEU A 932 67.71 -3.21 -27.03
N ALA A 933 67.13 -3.91 -28.02
CA ALA A 933 65.77 -4.46 -27.91
C ALA A 933 65.68 -5.47 -26.74
N LEU A 934 66.75 -6.25 -26.53
CA LEU A 934 66.88 -7.17 -25.39
C LEU A 934 66.95 -6.41 -24.06
N CYS A 935 67.72 -5.33 -23.99
CA CYS A 935 67.76 -4.45 -22.81
C CYS A 935 66.38 -3.90 -22.47
N GLN A 936 65.64 -3.41 -23.47
CA GLN A 936 64.28 -2.92 -23.27
C GLN A 936 63.37 -4.01 -22.71
N ARG A 937 63.38 -5.20 -23.32
CA ARG A 937 62.54 -6.31 -22.86
C ARG A 937 62.88 -6.77 -21.44
N ILE A 938 64.15 -6.78 -21.06
CA ILE A 938 64.59 -7.09 -19.70
C ILE A 938 64.10 -6.02 -18.72
N VAL A 939 64.28 -4.74 -19.03
CA VAL A 939 63.88 -3.63 -18.17
C VAL A 939 62.35 -3.60 -17.97
N GLU A 940 61.58 -3.82 -19.04
CA GLU A 940 60.12 -3.95 -18.99
C GLU A 940 59.68 -5.11 -18.08
N ARG A 941 60.35 -6.27 -18.17
CA ARG A 941 60.10 -7.42 -17.27
C ARG A 941 60.32 -7.05 -15.79
N HIS A 942 61.28 -6.18 -15.52
CA HIS A 942 61.55 -5.67 -14.17
C HIS A 942 60.61 -4.52 -13.74
N GLY A 943 59.63 -4.17 -14.58
CA GLY A 943 58.65 -3.11 -14.33
C GLY A 943 59.22 -1.70 -14.52
N GLY A 944 60.31 -1.55 -15.27
CA GLY A 944 60.94 -0.26 -15.58
C GLY A 944 60.80 0.13 -17.05
N ASP A 945 61.34 1.31 -17.36
CA ASP A 945 61.43 1.88 -18.70
C ASP A 945 62.91 2.12 -19.05
N ILE A 946 63.28 1.98 -20.33
CA ILE A 946 64.60 2.36 -20.87
C ILE A 946 64.42 3.45 -21.94
N TRP A 947 65.35 4.39 -21.99
CA TRP A 947 65.39 5.43 -23.01
C TRP A 947 66.84 5.86 -23.28
N VAL A 948 67.03 6.64 -24.35
CA VAL A 948 68.32 7.21 -24.71
C VAL A 948 68.19 8.72 -24.89
N ASP A 949 69.14 9.46 -24.34
CA ASP A 949 69.34 10.89 -24.61
C ASP A 949 70.67 11.02 -25.36
N SER A 950 70.62 11.46 -26.62
CA SER A 950 71.82 11.51 -27.48
C SER A 950 71.76 12.67 -28.47
N GLU A 951 72.92 13.23 -28.82
CA GLU A 951 73.08 14.20 -29.90
C GLU A 951 74.25 13.75 -30.80
N PRO A 952 74.15 13.85 -32.15
CA PRO A 952 75.22 13.45 -33.05
C PRO A 952 76.56 14.16 -32.73
N GLY A 953 77.59 13.37 -32.48
CA GLY A 953 78.95 13.84 -32.15
C GLY A 953 79.17 14.26 -30.69
N GLU A 954 78.18 14.14 -29.80
CA GLU A 954 78.28 14.48 -28.38
C GLU A 954 78.10 13.26 -27.43
N GLY A 955 78.11 12.04 -27.98
CA GLY A 955 77.89 10.80 -27.23
C GLY A 955 76.43 10.49 -26.91
N SER A 956 76.20 9.37 -26.23
CA SER A 956 74.85 8.92 -25.85
C SER A 956 74.74 8.64 -24.35
N THR A 957 73.54 8.83 -23.79
CA THR A 957 73.23 8.42 -22.42
C THR A 957 72.03 7.50 -22.44
N PHE A 958 72.27 6.20 -22.24
CA PHE A 958 71.22 5.21 -22.07
C PHE A 958 70.83 5.15 -20.60
N SER A 959 69.54 5.34 -20.31
CA SER A 959 69.02 5.36 -18.94
C SER A 959 67.88 4.36 -18.80
N PHE A 960 67.82 3.65 -17.67
CA PHE A 960 66.74 2.72 -17.37
C PHE A 960 66.33 2.76 -15.89
N THR A 961 65.08 2.41 -15.60
CA THR A 961 64.56 2.35 -14.22
C THR A 961 64.53 0.92 -13.66
N LEU A 962 64.81 0.80 -12.36
CA LEU A 962 64.61 -0.43 -11.60
C LEU A 962 63.93 -0.15 -10.25
N PRO A 963 63.07 -1.05 -9.75
CA PRO A 963 62.44 -0.88 -8.45
C PRO A 963 63.47 -0.92 -7.31
N ALA A 964 63.41 0.08 -6.44
CA ALA A 964 64.23 0.10 -5.23
C ALA A 964 63.84 -1.05 -4.30
N GLN A 965 64.82 -1.65 -3.62
CA GLN A 965 64.54 -2.63 -2.57
C GLN A 965 63.61 -1.97 -1.53
N ARG A 966 62.47 -2.61 -1.24
CA ARG A 966 61.62 -2.19 -0.12
C ARG A 966 62.37 -2.50 1.17
N ASP A 967 62.78 -1.46 1.90
CA ASP A 967 63.17 -1.60 3.30
C ASP A 967 61.99 -2.26 4.03
N ARG A 968 62.20 -3.49 4.52
CA ARG A 968 61.20 -4.21 5.30
C ARG A 968 61.09 -3.65 6.71
#